data_AF-A0A7W7MCH4-F1
#
_entry.id   AF-A0A7W7MCH4-F1
#
_cell.length_a   1.000
_cell.length_b   1.000
_cell.length_c   1.000
_cell.angle_alpha   90.00
_cell.angle_beta   90.00
_cell.angle_gamma   90.00
#
_symmetry.space_group_name_H-M   'P 1'
#
loop_
_entity.id
_entity.type
_entity.pdbx_description
1 polymer ?
#
loop_
_entity_poly.entity_id
_entity_poly.type
_entity_poly.pdbx_seq_one_letter_code
_entity_poly.pdbx_strand_id
1 'polypeptide(L)'
;MTTSELVEQELVAHLYAPLDGPDAATALRWIGRFWERCRTQLGMTDPILGADLAAGLPADPAAEPEGALAGLQDPAVRFQVIARREHDVLNLSFAIASPAAVVRDRPRIGAAVPPGWHEYTRWWDKLGGAEPSGLLGGALVYLAKAADPAAAEVRAAVPSRPDDGAGWWSRRGALDDFAAWETTPAGSRPDRRLVLIGAMDQDEPLSRFAWSDGGTALPPLGRYLMHATKLRYQARVLDAGQLRQLRSRLTGRVAEIRDRLRAGGPGEPVDLAAFAADEAELAAALGGLRRMRQSVRIARANMDRSLPVPLPADAEVAEWLTGRIDDDVEYLDATREEAERVEKLVPAQWAPDTAAKPDVEYRVGFGIDVVDYSSRSAPRRREVQRRVAGLVEQVITGLGLPLHDTDRQDAGDGMMVVLPASVPAHLALPKLLHGWRAAMRADNAAHPADRIRLRLSVGSGPFAVAAIGFSDNTIISIGRLLDSSALREAVAAHPDADVVALVTDRTHEDVVGEGYDGLTEDEFRSVDVRVKTFDRKAWLWTGGAGRPAAPAVVAEPEPVRREIFVVHGRDTPASAAVFGLLRSLDLRPLDWEEVVGRTGKPTPYREEVVRAGFAIGPASLVLLTPDDVNGTHPDTLIRAGRALALYPDQTIVVQIGAAGRVTELDGREIVRLDGDSRADREVFVQRVAQRLRIAGFPIDTSGADWLDPARFAGLWGKSPT
;
A
#
# COMPACT_ATOMS: atom_id res chain seq x y z
N MET A 1 -9.05 58.86 -30.39
CA MET A 1 -8.12 57.72 -30.43
C MET A 1 -7.06 57.97 -29.37
N THR A 2 -7.35 57.60 -28.13
CA THR A 2 -6.41 57.69 -27.02
C THR A 2 -5.43 56.53 -27.15
N THR A 3 -4.18 56.87 -27.44
CA THR A 3 -3.03 55.97 -27.46
C THR A 3 -2.90 55.28 -26.11
N SER A 4 -2.82 53.95 -26.12
CA SER A 4 -2.66 53.09 -24.93
C SER A 4 -1.43 53.50 -24.10
N GLU A 5 -1.62 53.72 -22.79
CA GLU A 5 -0.59 54.05 -21.80
C GLU A 5 0.08 52.84 -21.13
N LEU A 6 -0.37 51.61 -21.42
CA LEU A 6 0.24 50.39 -20.89
C LEU A 6 1.55 50.09 -21.61
N VAL A 7 2.67 50.20 -20.89
CA VAL A 7 4.01 49.91 -21.41
C VAL A 7 4.57 48.63 -20.81
N GLU A 8 5.57 48.05 -21.51
CA GLU A 8 6.36 46.91 -21.02
C GLU A 8 5.49 45.74 -20.56
N GLN A 9 4.61 45.29 -21.47
CA GLN A 9 3.77 44.13 -21.22
C GLN A 9 4.63 42.87 -21.07
N GLU A 10 4.38 42.10 -20.02
CA GLU A 10 4.96 40.79 -19.74
C GLU A 10 3.86 39.79 -19.34
N LEU A 11 4.19 38.50 -19.43
CA LEU A 11 3.31 37.41 -19.03
C LEU A 11 4.08 36.44 -18.14
N VAL A 12 3.60 36.20 -16.92
CA VAL A 12 4.16 35.22 -16.00
C VAL A 12 3.12 34.14 -15.72
N ALA A 13 3.50 32.88 -15.75
CA ALA A 13 2.66 31.78 -15.32
C ALA A 13 3.32 31.06 -14.13
N HIS A 14 2.56 30.78 -13.08
CA HIS A 14 2.97 29.89 -12.01
C HIS A 14 2.03 28.69 -11.96
N LEU A 15 2.60 27.49 -12.09
CA LEU A 15 1.89 26.22 -12.02
C LEU A 15 2.35 25.44 -10.80
N TYR A 16 1.43 24.68 -10.20
CA TYR A 16 1.69 23.93 -8.98
C TYR A 16 1.26 22.48 -9.16
N ALA A 17 2.23 21.57 -9.16
CA ALA A 17 1.99 20.13 -9.18
C ALA A 17 2.20 19.53 -7.78
N PRO A 18 1.34 18.60 -7.34
CA PRO A 18 1.63 17.83 -6.13
C PRO A 18 2.82 16.90 -6.39
N LEU A 19 3.66 16.72 -5.37
CA LEU A 19 4.76 15.75 -5.38
C LEU A 19 4.37 14.39 -4.82
N ASP A 20 3.23 14.32 -4.13
CA ASP A 20 2.66 13.11 -3.54
C ASP A 20 1.18 12.92 -3.91
N GLY A 21 0.63 11.77 -3.53
CA GLY A 21 -0.78 11.46 -3.79
C GLY A 21 -1.09 11.02 -5.22
N PRO A 22 -2.38 10.73 -5.50
CA PRO A 22 -2.82 10.06 -6.72
C PRO A 22 -2.57 10.87 -8.00
N ASP A 23 -2.55 12.20 -7.89
CA ASP A 23 -2.42 13.11 -9.03
C ASP A 23 -0.97 13.45 -9.41
N ALA A 24 0.01 13.19 -8.52
CA ALA A 24 1.41 13.59 -8.71
C ALA A 24 2.01 13.05 -10.01
N ALA A 25 1.80 11.77 -10.30
CA ALA A 25 2.34 11.16 -11.52
C ALA A 25 1.78 11.81 -12.80
N THR A 26 0.50 12.19 -12.79
CA THR A 26 -0.16 12.86 -13.92
C THR A 26 0.36 14.29 -14.07
N ALA A 27 0.46 15.01 -12.96
CA ALA A 27 0.96 16.39 -12.90
C ALA A 27 2.41 16.50 -13.38
N LEU A 28 3.30 15.62 -12.90
CA LEU A 28 4.71 15.60 -13.26
C LEU A 28 4.92 15.24 -14.73
N ARG A 29 4.12 14.31 -15.29
CA ARG A 29 4.13 14.03 -16.74
C ARG A 29 3.73 15.26 -17.55
N TRP A 30 2.75 16.01 -17.07
CA TRP A 30 2.31 17.23 -17.72
C TRP A 30 3.43 18.29 -17.72
N ILE A 31 4.06 18.54 -16.57
CA ILE A 31 5.20 19.48 -16.43
C ILE A 31 6.36 19.07 -17.35
N GLY A 32 6.70 17.78 -17.40
CA GLY A 32 7.74 17.27 -18.29
C GLY A 32 7.45 17.54 -19.77
N ARG A 33 6.19 17.36 -20.21
CA ARG A 33 5.78 17.69 -21.59
C ARG A 33 5.82 19.19 -21.86
N PHE A 34 5.40 20.01 -20.89
CA PHE A 34 5.49 21.47 -21.01
C PHE A 34 6.94 21.93 -21.17
N TRP A 35 7.85 21.41 -20.32
CA TRP A 35 9.29 21.68 -20.40
C TRP A 35 9.89 21.32 -21.76
N GLU A 36 9.52 20.15 -22.31
CA GLU A 36 10.01 19.74 -23.63
C GLU A 36 9.46 20.62 -24.75
N ARG A 37 8.22 21.11 -24.64
CA ARG A 37 7.67 22.09 -25.60
C ARG A 37 8.37 23.43 -25.50
N CYS A 38 8.75 23.89 -24.30
CA CYS A 38 9.60 25.08 -24.14
C CYS A 38 10.93 24.92 -24.91
N ARG A 39 11.58 23.76 -24.79
CA ARG A 39 12.83 23.46 -25.51
C ARG A 39 12.63 23.44 -27.02
N THR A 40 11.66 22.67 -27.50
CA THR A 40 11.50 22.35 -28.93
C THR A 40 10.77 23.42 -29.72
N GLN A 41 9.77 24.09 -29.13
CA GLN A 41 8.93 25.07 -29.83
C GLN A 41 9.37 26.51 -29.62
N LEU A 42 9.95 26.85 -28.46
CA LEU A 42 10.45 28.19 -28.16
C LEU A 42 11.98 28.33 -28.26
N GLY A 43 12.69 27.22 -28.48
CA GLY A 43 14.16 27.23 -28.58
C GLY A 43 14.86 27.53 -27.26
N MET A 44 14.19 27.28 -26.13
CA MET A 44 14.76 27.50 -24.80
C MET A 44 15.77 26.40 -24.49
N THR A 45 17.04 26.65 -24.79
CA THR A 45 18.12 25.66 -24.69
C THR A 45 19.27 26.10 -23.79
N ASP A 46 19.32 27.40 -23.46
CA ASP A 46 20.40 27.97 -22.67
C ASP A 46 20.05 27.90 -21.17
N PRO A 47 21.03 27.66 -20.29
CA PRO A 47 20.83 27.80 -18.85
C PRO A 47 20.57 29.27 -18.50
N ILE A 48 19.85 29.51 -17.41
CA ILE A 48 19.67 30.87 -16.88
C ILE A 48 21.01 31.35 -16.32
N LEU A 49 21.51 32.44 -16.89
CA LEU A 49 22.87 32.93 -16.63
C LEU A 49 22.98 33.44 -15.18
N GLY A 50 23.98 32.95 -14.44
CA GLY A 50 24.20 33.29 -13.02
C GLY A 50 23.36 32.49 -12.01
N ALA A 51 22.51 31.57 -12.47
CA ALA A 51 21.61 30.79 -11.61
C ALA A 51 22.15 29.40 -11.20
N ASP A 52 23.21 28.90 -11.88
CA ASP A 52 23.77 27.54 -11.71
C ASP A 52 22.71 26.41 -11.70
N LEU A 53 21.71 26.52 -12.58
CA LEU A 53 20.61 25.56 -12.67
C LEU A 53 20.82 24.54 -13.79
N ALA A 54 20.39 23.31 -13.54
CA ALA A 54 20.35 22.26 -14.56
C ALA A 54 19.36 22.63 -15.69
N ALA A 55 19.72 22.30 -16.93
CA ALA A 55 18.88 22.52 -18.12
C ALA A 55 17.72 21.51 -18.26
N GLY A 56 17.81 20.38 -17.56
CA GLY A 56 16.80 19.32 -17.56
C GLY A 56 16.09 19.25 -16.21
N LEU A 57 14.79 18.97 -16.22
CA LEU A 57 14.08 18.64 -14.98
C LEU A 57 14.70 17.40 -14.34
N PRO A 58 14.85 17.39 -12.99
CA PRO A 58 15.29 16.20 -12.30
C PRO A 58 14.29 15.09 -12.53
N ALA A 59 14.81 13.87 -12.58
CA ALA A 59 13.96 12.72 -12.74
C ALA A 59 13.09 12.54 -11.49
N ASP A 60 13.56 12.88 -10.28
CA ASP A 60 12.72 12.95 -9.07
C ASP A 60 12.63 14.33 -8.44
N PRO A 61 11.70 15.17 -8.85
CA PRO A 61 11.53 16.45 -8.18
C PRO A 61 11.21 16.31 -6.68
N ALA A 62 10.70 15.16 -6.19
CA ALA A 62 10.38 14.95 -4.77
C ALA A 62 11.60 14.60 -3.90
N ALA A 63 12.65 14.01 -4.48
CA ALA A 63 13.87 13.63 -3.76
C ALA A 63 14.93 14.73 -3.74
N GLU A 64 14.78 15.75 -4.60
CA GLU A 64 15.68 16.91 -4.62
C GLU A 64 15.51 17.77 -3.35
N PRO A 65 16.55 18.51 -2.94
CA PRO A 65 16.41 19.52 -1.89
C PRO A 65 15.37 20.59 -2.25
N GLU A 66 14.82 21.26 -1.24
CA GLU A 66 13.96 22.43 -1.48
C GLU A 66 14.74 23.55 -2.16
N GLY A 67 14.06 24.28 -3.05
CA GLY A 67 14.65 25.35 -3.86
C GLY A 67 14.54 25.10 -5.36
N ALA A 68 15.31 25.86 -6.13
CA ALA A 68 15.32 25.76 -7.59
C ALA A 68 16.07 24.52 -8.08
N LEU A 69 15.43 23.78 -8.97
CA LEU A 69 15.91 22.49 -9.46
C LEU A 69 16.45 22.57 -10.89
N ALA A 70 15.77 23.33 -11.74
CA ALA A 70 16.09 23.45 -13.15
C ALA A 70 15.64 24.80 -13.69
N GLY A 71 16.35 25.29 -14.71
CA GLY A 71 16.07 26.57 -15.36
C GLY A 71 16.49 26.58 -16.82
N LEU A 72 15.66 27.18 -17.68
CA LEU A 72 15.97 27.37 -19.10
C LEU A 72 15.58 28.77 -19.56
N GLN A 73 16.31 29.26 -20.55
CA GLN A 73 15.98 30.46 -21.29
C GLN A 73 16.22 30.29 -22.79
N ASP A 74 15.62 31.16 -23.60
CA ASP A 74 16.03 31.30 -25.01
C ASP A 74 17.23 32.26 -25.13
N PRO A 75 17.99 32.22 -26.25
CA PRO A 75 19.20 33.03 -26.42
C PRO A 75 18.97 34.55 -26.36
N ALA A 76 17.75 35.00 -26.65
CA ALA A 76 17.38 36.41 -26.59
C ALA A 76 16.76 36.82 -25.25
N VAL A 77 16.68 35.90 -24.28
CA VAL A 77 16.10 36.11 -22.94
C VAL A 77 14.69 36.70 -22.99
N ARG A 78 13.90 36.26 -23.98
CA ARG A 78 12.48 36.54 -24.13
C ARG A 78 11.63 35.59 -23.30
N PHE A 79 12.09 34.35 -23.17
CA PHE A 79 11.41 33.29 -22.47
C PHE A 79 12.33 32.74 -21.38
N GLN A 80 11.78 32.57 -20.18
CA GLN A 80 12.45 31.89 -19.08
C GLN A 80 11.49 30.94 -18.39
N VAL A 81 12.01 29.82 -17.90
CA VAL A 81 11.25 28.87 -17.09
C VAL A 81 12.12 28.35 -15.96
N ILE A 82 11.57 28.28 -14.75
CA ILE A 82 12.24 27.77 -13.55
C ILE A 82 11.32 26.76 -12.88
N ALA A 83 11.86 25.58 -12.55
CA ALA A 83 11.20 24.58 -11.72
C ALA A 83 11.78 24.62 -10.30
N ARG A 84 10.92 24.63 -9.29
CA ARG A 84 11.29 24.72 -7.87
C ARG A 84 10.52 23.72 -7.02
N ARG A 85 11.20 23.06 -6.10
CA ARG A 85 10.55 22.28 -5.04
C ARG A 85 10.30 23.17 -3.83
N GLU A 86 9.04 23.23 -3.41
CA GLU A 86 8.59 23.91 -2.20
C GLU A 86 7.76 22.91 -1.39
N HIS A 87 8.38 22.32 -0.36
CA HIS A 87 7.79 21.24 0.44
C HIS A 87 7.33 20.02 -0.40
N ASP A 88 6.01 19.82 -0.48
CA ASP A 88 5.22 18.80 -1.17
C ASP A 88 4.72 19.26 -2.55
N VAL A 89 5.21 20.42 -3.04
CA VAL A 89 4.77 21.01 -4.32
C VAL A 89 5.97 21.26 -5.24
N LEU A 90 5.80 20.89 -6.51
CA LEU A 90 6.65 21.37 -7.60
C LEU A 90 6.01 22.60 -8.22
N ASN A 91 6.66 23.76 -8.05
CA ASN A 91 6.33 24.96 -8.78
C ASN A 91 7.04 24.98 -10.14
N LEU A 92 6.31 25.32 -11.20
CA LEU A 92 6.88 25.72 -12.48
C LEU A 92 6.51 27.17 -12.75
N SER A 93 7.48 28.07 -12.81
CA SER A 93 7.26 29.46 -13.21
C SER A 93 7.79 29.69 -14.62
N PHE A 94 6.98 30.25 -15.50
CA PHE A 94 7.32 30.58 -16.87
C PHE A 94 7.08 32.07 -17.12
N ALA A 95 8.04 32.77 -17.73
CA ALA A 95 7.92 34.19 -18.06
C ALA A 95 8.15 34.44 -19.55
N ILE A 96 7.39 35.41 -20.07
CA ILE A 96 7.57 36.02 -21.38
C ILE A 96 7.78 37.52 -21.15
N ALA A 97 8.96 38.02 -21.49
CA ALA A 97 9.28 39.44 -21.49
C ALA A 97 9.62 39.91 -22.92
N SER A 98 9.20 41.12 -23.29
CA SER A 98 9.71 41.76 -24.50
C SER A 98 11.05 42.41 -24.15
N PRO A 99 12.20 41.96 -24.68
CA PRO A 99 13.47 42.59 -24.39
C PRO A 99 13.45 44.01 -24.94
N ALA A 100 13.49 44.99 -24.04
CA ALA A 100 13.63 46.40 -24.38
C ALA A 100 15.03 46.75 -24.94
N ALA A 101 15.97 45.80 -25.01
CA ALA A 101 17.39 46.09 -25.28
C ALA A 101 18.19 45.00 -26.02
N VAL A 102 17.72 44.47 -27.16
CA VAL A 102 18.60 43.71 -28.09
C VAL A 102 18.79 44.51 -29.38
N VAL A 103 20.05 44.86 -29.67
CA VAL A 103 20.48 45.51 -30.91
C VAL A 103 19.95 44.73 -32.12
N ARG A 104 19.21 45.44 -32.98
CA ARG A 104 18.55 44.92 -34.18
C ARG A 104 19.58 44.40 -35.18
N ASP A 105 19.53 43.12 -35.52
CA ASP A 105 20.33 42.60 -36.64
C ASP A 105 19.53 41.87 -37.73
N ARG A 106 18.19 41.88 -37.72
CA ARG A 106 17.40 41.52 -38.91
C ARG A 106 16.13 42.35 -39.08
N PRO A 107 15.90 42.96 -40.26
CA PRO A 107 14.65 43.63 -40.56
C PRO A 107 13.55 42.58 -40.79
N ARG A 108 12.50 42.59 -39.96
CA ARG A 108 11.26 41.84 -40.25
C ARG A 108 10.35 42.69 -41.11
N ILE A 109 9.95 42.14 -42.25
CA ILE A 109 8.90 42.67 -43.11
C ILE A 109 7.57 42.43 -42.37
N GLY A 110 6.92 43.49 -41.87
CA GLY A 110 5.50 43.49 -41.48
C GLY A 110 5.18 43.30 -39.99
N ALA A 111 5.60 44.21 -39.12
CA ALA A 111 4.84 44.77 -37.97
C ALA A 111 5.79 45.62 -37.10
N ALA A 112 5.49 46.91 -36.93
CA ALA A 112 6.35 47.87 -36.22
C ALA A 112 6.10 47.93 -34.69
N VAL A 113 5.29 47.03 -34.13
CA VAL A 113 4.89 47.03 -32.73
C VAL A 113 5.42 45.77 -32.03
N PRO A 114 6.07 45.88 -30.85
CA PRO A 114 6.46 44.73 -30.04
C PRO A 114 5.26 43.83 -29.73
N PRO A 115 5.44 42.51 -29.60
CA PRO A 115 4.36 41.62 -29.16
C PRO A 115 3.87 42.04 -27.76
N GLY A 116 2.58 41.84 -27.49
CA GLY A 116 1.93 42.13 -26.21
C GLY A 116 1.10 40.95 -25.72
N TRP A 117 0.29 41.14 -24.68
CA TRP A 117 -0.46 40.06 -23.99
C TRP A 117 -1.26 39.15 -24.92
N HIS A 118 -1.85 39.67 -26.00
CA HIS A 118 -2.57 38.85 -26.98
C HIS A 118 -1.70 37.81 -27.67
N GLU A 119 -0.47 38.17 -28.05
CA GLU A 119 0.44 37.23 -28.70
C GLU A 119 1.09 36.29 -27.66
N TYR A 120 1.39 36.80 -26.47
CA TYR A 120 1.91 35.99 -25.37
C TYR A 120 0.93 34.91 -24.94
N THR A 121 -0.36 35.23 -24.81
CA THR A 121 -1.40 34.24 -24.49
C THR A 121 -1.52 33.20 -25.59
N ARG A 122 -1.38 33.57 -26.87
CA ARG A 122 -1.35 32.60 -27.97
C ARG A 122 -0.15 31.65 -27.86
N TRP A 123 1.02 32.13 -27.49
CA TRP A 123 2.19 31.27 -27.28
C TRP A 123 2.01 30.35 -26.07
N TRP A 124 1.49 30.88 -24.95
CA TRP A 124 1.12 30.09 -23.78
C TRP A 124 0.14 28.96 -24.12
N ASP A 125 -0.92 29.27 -24.88
CA ASP A 125 -1.92 28.28 -25.29
C ASP A 125 -1.30 27.20 -26.21
N LYS A 126 -0.40 27.57 -27.13
CA LYS A 126 0.32 26.62 -27.99
C LYS A 126 1.23 25.67 -27.20
N LEU A 127 1.78 26.14 -26.08
CA LEU A 127 2.52 25.29 -25.14
C LEU A 127 1.62 24.35 -24.32
N GLY A 128 0.31 24.30 -24.58
CA GLY A 128 -0.64 23.46 -23.87
C GLY A 128 -1.33 24.14 -22.69
N GLY A 129 -1.16 25.46 -22.52
CA GLY A 129 -1.82 26.24 -21.47
C GLY A 129 -1.58 25.71 -20.06
N ALA A 130 -2.53 25.89 -19.15
CA ALA A 130 -2.66 25.06 -17.96
C ALA A 130 -3.81 24.08 -18.25
N GLU A 131 -3.52 22.85 -18.67
CA GLU A 131 -4.55 21.81 -18.68
C GLU A 131 -4.65 21.25 -17.24
N PRO A 132 -5.82 21.28 -16.61
CA PRO A 132 -5.95 20.99 -15.17
C PRO A 132 -5.79 19.51 -14.80
N SER A 133 -5.37 18.62 -15.71
CA SER A 133 -5.24 17.20 -15.38
C SER A 133 -4.09 16.98 -14.38
N GLY A 134 -4.43 16.79 -13.10
CA GLY A 134 -3.52 16.44 -12.01
C GLY A 134 -2.76 17.60 -11.35
N LEU A 135 -2.77 18.82 -11.91
CA LEU A 135 -2.18 19.99 -11.22
C LEU A 135 -3.05 20.38 -10.01
N LEU A 136 -2.43 20.86 -8.94
CA LEU A 136 -3.16 21.52 -7.85
C LEU A 136 -3.85 22.79 -8.36
N GLY A 137 -3.23 23.47 -9.33
CA GLY A 137 -3.75 24.64 -10.02
C GLY A 137 -2.63 25.48 -10.62
N GLY A 138 -3.00 26.63 -11.16
CA GLY A 138 -2.06 27.56 -11.76
C GLY A 138 -2.64 28.97 -11.89
N ALA A 139 -1.76 29.94 -12.08
CA ALA A 139 -2.13 31.32 -12.29
C ALA A 139 -1.31 31.89 -13.45
N LEU A 140 -2.02 32.54 -14.38
CA LEU A 140 -1.43 33.37 -15.42
C LEU A 140 -1.55 34.83 -14.98
N VAL A 141 -0.46 35.57 -15.02
CA VAL A 141 -0.33 36.93 -14.50
C VAL A 141 0.13 37.83 -15.64
N TYR A 142 -0.73 38.77 -16.01
CA TYR A 142 -0.46 39.81 -16.98
C TYR A 142 0.17 41.01 -16.26
N LEU A 143 1.42 41.35 -16.60
CA LEU A 143 2.15 42.47 -16.00
C LEU A 143 2.32 43.61 -17.00
N ALA A 144 2.16 44.85 -16.56
CA ALA A 144 2.51 46.06 -17.32
C ALA A 144 2.68 47.26 -16.38
N LYS A 145 3.08 48.41 -16.92
CA LYS A 145 3.17 49.68 -16.19
C LYS A 145 2.28 50.76 -16.80
N ALA A 146 1.72 51.62 -15.96
CA ALA A 146 1.01 52.83 -16.37
C ALA A 146 0.98 53.89 -15.24
N ALA A 147 0.77 55.15 -15.60
CA ALA A 147 0.64 56.24 -14.64
C ALA A 147 -0.67 56.15 -13.82
N ASP A 148 -1.81 55.89 -14.49
CA ASP A 148 -3.06 55.50 -13.84
C ASP A 148 -3.82 54.49 -14.72
N PRO A 149 -3.87 53.21 -14.36
CA PRO A 149 -4.53 52.20 -15.18
C PRO A 149 -6.05 52.35 -15.17
N ALA A 150 -6.59 52.97 -16.23
CA ALA A 150 -8.02 53.04 -16.45
C ALA A 150 -8.60 51.65 -16.75
N ALA A 151 -9.68 51.26 -16.07
CA ALA A 151 -10.31 49.94 -16.20
C ALA A 151 -10.70 49.59 -17.65
N ALA A 152 -11.11 50.59 -18.46
CA ALA A 152 -11.45 50.39 -19.87
C ALA A 152 -10.23 50.01 -20.73
N GLU A 153 -9.06 50.57 -20.41
CA GLU A 153 -7.81 50.30 -21.13
C GLU A 153 -7.26 48.93 -20.78
N VAL A 154 -7.26 48.59 -19.48
CA VAL A 154 -6.89 47.25 -19.01
C VAL A 154 -7.79 46.20 -19.66
N ARG A 155 -9.11 46.42 -19.69
CA ARG A 155 -10.07 45.52 -20.34
C ARG A 155 -9.77 45.34 -21.84
N ALA A 156 -9.40 46.41 -22.55
CA ALA A 156 -9.11 46.35 -23.98
C ALA A 156 -7.79 45.62 -24.29
N ALA A 157 -6.81 45.70 -23.39
CA ALA A 157 -5.50 45.08 -23.56
C ALA A 157 -5.48 43.58 -23.20
N VAL A 158 -6.27 43.17 -22.20
CA VAL A 158 -6.30 41.78 -21.72
C VAL A 158 -7.04 40.87 -22.72
N PRO A 159 -6.45 39.73 -23.13
CA PRO A 159 -7.11 38.79 -24.03
C PRO A 159 -8.36 38.16 -23.40
N SER A 160 -9.52 38.41 -24.00
CA SER A 160 -10.81 37.86 -23.56
C SER A 160 -10.84 36.33 -23.63
N ARG A 161 -11.32 35.68 -22.57
CA ARG A 161 -11.53 34.22 -22.53
C ARG A 161 -12.99 33.86 -22.22
N PRO A 162 -13.51 32.74 -22.76
CA PRO A 162 -14.92 32.34 -22.55
C PRO A 162 -15.32 32.15 -21.08
N ASP A 163 -14.34 31.86 -20.23
CA ASP A 163 -14.50 31.55 -18.82
C ASP A 163 -14.23 32.75 -17.89
N ASP A 164 -14.03 33.96 -18.44
CA ASP A 164 -13.88 35.21 -17.69
C ASP A 164 -15.15 35.59 -16.92
N GLY A 165 -14.96 36.17 -15.73
CA GLY A 165 -16.04 36.65 -14.87
C GLY A 165 -16.72 37.90 -15.43
N ALA A 166 -18.04 37.94 -15.33
CA ALA A 166 -18.82 39.09 -15.77
C ALA A 166 -18.40 40.36 -15.01
N GLY A 167 -18.02 41.40 -15.76
CA GLY A 167 -17.63 42.70 -15.20
C GLY A 167 -16.32 42.68 -14.41
N TRP A 168 -15.41 41.73 -14.64
CA TRP A 168 -14.17 41.64 -13.87
C TRP A 168 -13.36 42.94 -13.86
N TRP A 169 -13.37 43.70 -14.96
CA TRP A 169 -12.62 44.96 -15.11
C TRP A 169 -13.07 46.06 -14.14
N SER A 170 -14.30 46.02 -13.61
CA SER A 170 -14.78 47.00 -12.64
C SER A 170 -14.35 46.69 -11.20
N ARG A 171 -13.74 45.53 -10.96
CA ARG A 171 -13.29 45.07 -9.63
C ARG A 171 -11.79 45.30 -9.46
N ARG A 172 -11.37 46.58 -9.45
CA ARG A 172 -9.98 46.96 -9.17
C ARG A 172 -9.69 46.73 -7.69
N GLY A 173 -8.73 45.86 -7.40
CA GLY A 173 -8.13 45.70 -6.08
C GLY A 173 -6.72 46.27 -6.04
N ALA A 174 -6.07 46.09 -4.90
CA ALA A 174 -4.63 46.28 -4.75
C ALA A 174 -4.02 44.96 -4.27
N LEU A 175 -2.82 44.67 -4.75
CA LEU A 175 -2.07 43.52 -4.31
C LEU A 175 -0.62 43.98 -4.12
N ASP A 176 -0.20 44.05 -2.85
CA ASP A 176 0.93 44.87 -2.44
C ASP A 176 0.71 46.34 -2.91
N ASP A 177 1.72 46.98 -3.50
CA ASP A 177 1.61 48.34 -4.03
C ASP A 177 1.06 48.42 -5.47
N PHE A 178 0.56 47.31 -6.02
CA PHE A 178 0.17 47.22 -7.44
C PHE A 178 -1.35 47.21 -7.63
N ALA A 179 -1.83 47.86 -8.70
CA ALA A 179 -3.22 47.78 -9.09
C ALA A 179 -3.51 46.37 -9.65
N ALA A 180 -4.53 45.69 -9.13
CA ALA A 180 -4.77 44.29 -9.40
C ALA A 180 -6.20 43.99 -9.87
N TRP A 181 -6.34 43.06 -10.81
CA TRP A 181 -7.62 42.47 -11.22
C TRP A 181 -7.50 40.95 -11.32
N GLU A 182 -8.57 40.23 -10.99
CA GLU A 182 -8.72 38.81 -11.32
C GLU A 182 -9.79 38.69 -12.41
N THR A 183 -9.40 38.18 -13.59
CA THR A 183 -10.34 38.03 -14.72
C THR A 183 -11.24 36.82 -14.54
N THR A 184 -10.76 35.80 -13.80
CA THR A 184 -11.52 34.60 -13.49
C THR A 184 -12.61 34.87 -12.43
N PRO A 185 -13.76 34.20 -12.49
CA PRO A 185 -14.76 34.28 -11.42
C PRO A 185 -14.18 33.83 -10.08
N ALA A 186 -14.71 34.40 -8.98
CA ALA A 186 -14.43 33.91 -7.64
C ALA A 186 -14.85 32.43 -7.49
N GLY A 187 -14.16 31.70 -6.61
CA GLY A 187 -14.46 30.30 -6.29
C GLY A 187 -13.23 29.40 -6.22
N SER A 188 -13.44 28.09 -6.36
CA SER A 188 -12.39 27.08 -6.16
C SER A 188 -11.68 26.64 -7.45
N ARG A 189 -11.81 27.41 -8.54
CA ARG A 189 -11.21 27.05 -9.84
C ARG A 189 -9.69 26.87 -9.75
N PRO A 190 -9.13 25.85 -10.45
CA PRO A 190 -7.70 25.59 -10.44
C PRO A 190 -6.91 26.63 -11.25
N ASP A 191 -7.47 27.13 -12.35
CA ASP A 191 -6.80 28.07 -13.25
C ASP A 191 -7.26 29.49 -12.96
N ARG A 192 -6.29 30.38 -12.74
CA ARG A 192 -6.52 31.79 -12.44
C ARG A 192 -5.87 32.70 -13.46
N ARG A 193 -6.46 33.88 -13.65
CA ARG A 193 -5.88 34.93 -14.47
C ARG A 193 -5.90 36.24 -13.71
N LEU A 194 -4.72 36.77 -13.46
CA LEU A 194 -4.48 38.01 -12.73
C LEU A 194 -3.89 39.06 -13.67
N VAL A 195 -4.20 40.32 -13.40
CA VAL A 195 -3.59 41.47 -14.06
C VAL A 195 -2.99 42.33 -12.97
N LEU A 196 -1.70 42.64 -13.05
CA LEU A 196 -1.00 43.54 -12.14
C LEU A 196 -0.40 44.69 -12.92
N ILE A 197 -0.72 45.92 -12.50
CA ILE A 197 -0.18 47.13 -13.08
C ILE A 197 0.60 47.91 -12.03
N GLY A 198 1.89 48.12 -12.28
CA GLY A 198 2.75 48.99 -11.48
C GLY A 198 2.79 50.42 -12.02
N ALA A 199 3.25 51.35 -11.19
CA ALA A 199 3.62 52.68 -11.64
C ALA A 199 4.86 52.64 -12.54
N MET A 200 5.09 53.72 -13.28
CA MET A 200 6.17 53.80 -14.28
C MET A 200 7.58 53.60 -13.70
N ASP A 201 7.78 53.86 -12.41
CA ASP A 201 9.03 53.72 -11.66
C ASP A 201 9.13 52.38 -10.89
N GLN A 202 8.11 51.52 -10.94
CA GLN A 202 8.03 50.29 -10.16
C GLN A 202 8.42 49.03 -10.94
N ASP A 203 9.33 49.13 -11.90
CA ASP A 203 9.78 48.00 -12.71
C ASP A 203 10.40 46.85 -11.88
N GLU A 204 11.44 47.19 -11.11
CA GLU A 204 12.15 46.24 -10.25
C GLU A 204 11.25 45.70 -9.11
N PRO A 205 10.46 46.52 -8.38
CA PRO A 205 9.48 46.02 -7.42
C PRO A 205 8.46 45.05 -8.04
N LEU A 206 7.89 45.38 -9.21
CA LEU A 206 6.89 44.54 -9.88
C LEU A 206 7.50 43.19 -10.29
N SER A 207 8.70 43.20 -10.86
CA SER A 207 9.41 41.98 -11.25
C SER A 207 9.79 41.14 -10.04
N ARG A 208 10.35 41.74 -8.98
CA ARG A 208 10.66 41.06 -7.70
C ARG A 208 9.43 40.38 -7.10
N PHE A 209 8.29 41.07 -7.19
CA PHE A 209 7.05 40.62 -6.60
C PHE A 209 6.41 39.45 -7.37
N ALA A 210 6.36 39.54 -8.71
CA ALA A 210 5.64 38.61 -9.56
C ALA A 210 6.52 37.54 -10.23
N TRP A 211 7.81 37.80 -10.44
CA TRP A 211 8.70 36.94 -11.24
C TRP A 211 9.98 36.54 -10.51
N SER A 212 10.91 37.49 -10.32
CA SER A 212 12.25 37.23 -9.80
C SER A 212 12.91 38.54 -9.33
N ASP A 213 13.73 38.45 -8.29
CA ASP A 213 14.64 39.50 -7.82
C ASP A 213 16.04 39.42 -8.47
N GLY A 214 16.17 38.65 -9.56
CA GLY A 214 17.44 38.24 -10.14
C GLY A 214 17.95 36.90 -9.60
N GLY A 215 17.34 36.38 -8.53
CA GLY A 215 17.60 35.06 -7.97
C GLY A 215 16.65 33.98 -8.50
N THR A 216 16.83 32.78 -7.95
CA THR A 216 16.06 31.58 -8.31
C THR A 216 14.98 31.23 -7.30
N ALA A 217 14.81 32.02 -6.24
CA ALA A 217 13.76 31.80 -5.25
C ALA A 217 12.36 31.95 -5.86
N LEU A 218 11.35 31.33 -5.24
CA LEU A 218 9.96 31.59 -5.60
C LEU A 218 9.57 33.02 -5.15
N PRO A 219 9.05 33.87 -6.06
CA PRO A 219 8.71 35.24 -5.73
C PRO A 219 7.52 35.30 -4.75
N PRO A 220 7.32 36.43 -4.02
CA PRO A 220 6.25 36.58 -3.05
C PRO A 220 4.85 36.23 -3.59
N LEU A 221 4.51 36.69 -4.80
CA LEU A 221 3.25 36.35 -5.46
C LEU A 221 3.13 34.84 -5.72
N GLY A 222 4.18 34.22 -6.25
CA GLY A 222 4.23 32.79 -6.51
C GLY A 222 4.02 31.98 -5.22
N ARG A 223 4.66 32.38 -4.11
CA ARG A 223 4.49 31.70 -2.82
C ARG A 223 3.08 31.86 -2.27
N TYR A 224 2.51 33.06 -2.34
CA TYR A 224 1.12 33.29 -1.96
C TYR A 224 0.16 32.41 -2.79
N LEU A 225 0.32 32.41 -4.12
CA LEU A 225 -0.53 31.67 -5.04
C LEU A 225 -0.42 30.16 -4.85
N MET A 226 0.74 29.63 -4.47
CA MET A 226 0.90 28.22 -4.09
C MET A 226 -0.04 27.83 -2.94
N HIS A 227 -0.05 28.62 -1.88
CA HIS A 227 -0.90 28.35 -0.71
C HIS A 227 -2.38 28.59 -1.02
N ALA A 228 -2.73 29.63 -1.79
CA ALA A 228 -4.08 29.86 -2.27
C ALA A 228 -4.60 28.70 -3.14
N THR A 229 -3.73 28.13 -3.98
CA THR A 229 -4.05 26.95 -4.79
C THR A 229 -4.31 25.71 -3.91
N LYS A 230 -3.53 25.48 -2.84
CA LYS A 230 -3.81 24.40 -1.88
C LYS A 230 -5.16 24.57 -1.20
N LEU A 231 -5.50 25.79 -0.78
CA LEU A 231 -6.80 26.11 -0.20
C LEU A 231 -7.93 25.79 -1.19
N ARG A 232 -7.80 26.23 -2.44
CA ARG A 232 -8.79 25.97 -3.50
C ARG A 232 -8.89 24.48 -3.85
N TYR A 233 -7.79 23.73 -3.79
CA TYR A 233 -7.81 22.28 -3.94
C TYR A 233 -8.67 21.62 -2.86
N GLN A 234 -8.47 21.98 -1.59
CA GLN A 234 -9.29 21.47 -0.48
C GLN A 234 -10.78 21.79 -0.68
N ALA A 235 -11.10 22.99 -1.15
CA ALA A 235 -12.47 23.37 -1.51
C ALA A 235 -13.09 22.51 -2.63
N ARG A 236 -12.29 22.00 -3.57
CA ARG A 236 -12.79 21.16 -4.67
C ARG A 236 -13.01 19.71 -4.27
N VAL A 237 -12.13 19.16 -3.42
CA VAL A 237 -12.21 17.76 -2.99
C VAL A 237 -13.19 17.53 -1.84
N LEU A 238 -13.69 18.61 -1.22
CA LEU A 238 -14.74 18.52 -0.20
C LEU A 238 -16.07 18.09 -0.84
N ASP A 239 -16.41 16.81 -0.73
CA ASP A 239 -17.68 16.26 -1.18
C ASP A 239 -18.79 16.45 -0.13
N ALA A 240 -19.42 17.62 -0.14
CA ALA A 240 -20.55 17.91 0.74
C ALA A 240 -21.78 17.01 0.47
N GLY A 241 -21.89 16.39 -0.72
CA GLY A 241 -22.97 15.49 -1.07
C GLY A 241 -22.86 14.16 -0.32
N GLN A 242 -21.68 13.55 -0.36
CA GLN A 242 -21.38 12.30 0.34
C GLN A 242 -21.56 12.45 1.86
N LEU A 243 -21.08 13.54 2.46
CA LEU A 243 -21.23 13.79 3.90
C LEU A 243 -22.71 13.91 4.33
N ARG A 244 -23.54 14.59 3.53
CA ARG A 244 -24.97 14.70 3.80
C ARG A 244 -25.69 13.35 3.68
N GLN A 245 -25.32 12.54 2.67
CA GLN A 245 -25.87 11.20 2.50
C GLN A 245 -25.53 10.32 3.69
N LEU A 246 -24.26 10.26 4.07
CA LEU A 246 -23.77 9.50 5.23
C LEU A 246 -24.51 9.88 6.52
N ARG A 247 -24.63 11.18 6.80
CA ARG A 247 -25.40 11.68 7.95
C ARG A 247 -26.85 11.21 7.88
N SER A 248 -27.51 11.37 6.73
CA SER A 248 -28.91 10.96 6.55
C SER A 248 -29.12 9.45 6.76
N ARG A 249 -28.19 8.62 6.28
CA ARG A 249 -28.24 7.16 6.44
C ARG A 249 -28.13 6.76 7.92
N LEU A 250 -27.19 7.36 8.65
CA LEU A 250 -26.99 7.05 10.06
C LEU A 250 -28.14 7.58 10.93
N THR A 251 -28.60 8.83 10.70
CA THR A 251 -29.77 9.37 11.41
C THR A 251 -31.02 8.52 11.18
N GLY A 252 -31.22 8.01 9.95
CA GLY A 252 -32.31 7.08 9.63
C GLY A 252 -32.26 5.80 10.47
N ARG A 253 -31.09 5.16 10.55
CA ARG A 253 -30.89 3.95 11.37
C ARG A 253 -31.04 4.21 12.86
N VAL A 254 -30.54 5.35 13.35
CA VAL A 254 -30.74 5.79 14.74
C VAL A 254 -32.23 5.91 15.06
N ALA A 255 -33.03 6.50 14.17
CA ALA A 255 -34.47 6.62 14.34
C ALA A 255 -35.15 5.24 14.35
N GLU A 256 -34.77 4.35 13.44
CA GLU A 256 -35.27 2.97 13.38
C GLU A 256 -35.01 2.20 14.68
N ILE A 257 -33.78 2.24 15.20
CA ILE A 257 -33.41 1.61 16.49
C ILE A 257 -34.25 2.20 17.62
N ARG A 258 -34.42 3.52 17.67
CA ARG A 258 -35.18 4.21 18.72
C ARG A 258 -36.66 3.84 18.70
N ASP A 259 -37.26 3.76 17.53
CA ASP A 259 -38.67 3.37 17.39
C ASP A 259 -38.86 1.90 17.72
N ARG A 260 -37.90 1.04 17.39
CA ARG A 260 -37.85 -0.34 17.86
C ARG A 260 -37.82 -0.39 19.38
N LEU A 261 -36.89 0.34 20.03
CA LEU A 261 -36.72 0.43 21.49
C LEU A 261 -38.02 0.80 22.20
N ARG A 262 -38.82 1.68 21.60
CA ARG A 262 -40.13 2.10 22.11
C ARG A 262 -41.21 1.04 21.90
N ALA A 263 -41.21 0.34 20.76
CA ALA A 263 -42.27 -0.59 20.38
C ALA A 263 -42.31 -1.86 21.24
N GLY A 264 -41.17 -2.29 21.80
CA GLY A 264 -41.12 -3.36 22.80
C GLY A 264 -41.83 -4.68 22.39
N GLY A 265 -41.37 -5.34 21.32
CA GLY A 265 -41.96 -6.62 20.85
C GLY A 265 -41.26 -7.23 19.62
N PRO A 266 -41.62 -8.45 19.18
CA PRO A 266 -41.09 -9.06 17.97
C PRO A 266 -41.55 -8.30 16.72
N GLY A 267 -40.64 -8.08 15.78
CA GLY A 267 -40.76 -7.24 14.59
C GLY A 267 -39.49 -7.38 13.77
N GLU A 268 -39.40 -6.72 12.61
CA GLU A 268 -38.27 -6.91 11.70
C GLU A 268 -36.91 -6.66 12.40
N PRO A 269 -35.88 -7.47 12.09
CA PRO A 269 -34.54 -7.29 12.64
C PRO A 269 -33.97 -5.94 12.18
N VAL A 270 -33.40 -5.18 13.12
CA VAL A 270 -32.65 -3.97 12.77
C VAL A 270 -31.26 -4.38 12.29
N ASP A 271 -30.79 -3.82 11.17
CA ASP A 271 -29.47 -4.10 10.61
C ASP A 271 -28.35 -3.37 11.37
N LEU A 272 -27.95 -3.95 12.50
CA LEU A 272 -26.88 -3.41 13.34
C LEU A 272 -25.50 -3.48 12.69
N ALA A 273 -25.29 -4.37 11.72
CA ALA A 273 -24.03 -4.43 10.97
C ALA A 273 -23.90 -3.22 10.04
N ALA A 274 -24.97 -2.87 9.33
CA ALA A 274 -24.99 -1.67 8.50
C ALA A 274 -24.93 -0.37 9.33
N PHE A 275 -25.47 -0.37 10.56
CA PHE A 275 -25.29 0.72 11.51
C PHE A 275 -23.80 0.92 11.88
N ALA A 276 -23.11 -0.15 12.27
CA ALA A 276 -21.68 -0.09 12.61
C ALA A 276 -20.80 0.33 11.41
N ALA A 277 -21.14 -0.11 10.20
CA ALA A 277 -20.44 0.30 8.98
C ALA A 277 -20.56 1.81 8.71
N ASP A 278 -21.77 2.36 8.84
CA ASP A 278 -22.00 3.80 8.69
C ASP A 278 -21.30 4.62 9.80
N GLU A 279 -21.23 4.10 11.03
CA GLU A 279 -20.48 4.75 12.11
C GLU A 279 -18.98 4.80 11.81
N ALA A 280 -18.40 3.71 11.28
CA ALA A 280 -17.01 3.68 10.86
C ALA A 280 -16.73 4.64 9.68
N GLU A 281 -17.61 4.69 8.69
CA GLU A 281 -17.52 5.67 7.58
C GLU A 281 -17.64 7.11 8.11
N LEU A 282 -18.47 7.35 9.13
CA LEU A 282 -18.57 8.67 9.76
C LEU A 282 -17.30 9.04 10.53
N ALA A 283 -16.72 8.12 11.29
CA ALA A 283 -15.45 8.33 11.97
C ALA A 283 -14.31 8.64 10.98
N ALA A 284 -14.30 7.93 9.84
CA ALA A 284 -13.41 8.17 8.72
C ALA A 284 -13.52 9.59 8.17
N ALA A 285 -14.76 9.99 7.85
CA ALA A 285 -15.08 11.30 7.32
C ALA A 285 -14.68 12.42 8.30
N LEU A 286 -14.98 12.26 9.59
CA LEU A 286 -14.54 13.17 10.66
C LEU A 286 -13.01 13.30 10.72
N GLY A 287 -12.29 12.18 10.65
CA GLY A 287 -10.83 12.17 10.60
C GLY A 287 -10.28 12.92 9.37
N GLY A 288 -10.90 12.72 8.20
CA GLY A 288 -10.59 13.42 6.96
C GLY A 288 -10.81 14.93 7.07
N LEU A 289 -12.00 15.35 7.55
CA LEU A 289 -12.35 16.76 7.74
C LEU A 289 -11.43 17.46 8.73
N ARG A 290 -11.04 16.80 9.83
CA ARG A 290 -10.08 17.38 10.80
C ARG A 290 -8.69 17.59 10.18
N ARG A 291 -8.21 16.67 9.33
CA ARG A 291 -6.96 16.86 8.56
C ARG A 291 -7.10 17.98 7.53
N MET A 292 -8.23 18.05 6.84
CA MET A 292 -8.53 19.12 5.88
C MET A 292 -8.55 20.48 6.58
N ARG A 293 -9.24 20.61 7.71
CA ARG A 293 -9.28 21.83 8.54
C ARG A 293 -7.88 22.31 8.91
N GLN A 294 -7.04 21.38 9.37
CA GLN A 294 -5.65 21.71 9.72
C GLN A 294 -4.84 22.18 8.49
N SER A 295 -5.05 21.55 7.33
CA SER A 295 -4.39 21.95 6.07
C SER A 295 -4.84 23.33 5.59
N VAL A 296 -6.14 23.63 5.67
CA VAL A 296 -6.73 24.94 5.37
C VAL A 296 -6.16 26.02 6.29
N ARG A 297 -6.08 25.73 7.59
CA ARG A 297 -5.50 26.64 8.59
C ARG A 297 -4.03 26.96 8.29
N ILE A 298 -3.23 25.95 7.95
CA ILE A 298 -1.82 26.15 7.56
C ILE A 298 -1.73 26.99 6.28
N ALA A 299 -2.51 26.65 5.25
CA ALA A 299 -2.50 27.37 3.98
C ALA A 299 -2.83 28.86 4.17
N ARG A 300 -3.90 29.17 4.92
CA ARG A 300 -4.27 30.54 5.26
C ARG A 300 -3.16 31.28 6.01
N ALA A 301 -2.61 30.68 7.07
CA ALA A 301 -1.52 31.30 7.82
C ALA A 301 -0.26 31.54 6.96
N ASN A 302 -0.01 30.70 5.96
CA ASN A 302 1.11 30.89 5.03
C ASN A 302 0.83 31.96 3.98
N MET A 303 -0.43 32.09 3.54
CA MET A 303 -0.89 33.18 2.68
C MET A 303 -0.67 34.52 3.38
N ASP A 304 -1.14 34.66 4.64
CA ASP A 304 -1.01 35.89 5.44
C ASP A 304 0.46 36.27 5.68
N ARG A 305 1.35 35.27 5.76
CA ARG A 305 2.81 35.49 5.85
C ARG A 305 3.45 35.92 4.52
N SER A 306 2.86 35.54 3.39
CA SER A 306 3.38 35.85 2.06
C SER A 306 2.90 37.21 1.57
N LEU A 307 1.65 37.57 1.88
CA LEU A 307 1.01 38.83 1.53
C LEU A 307 0.19 39.33 2.73
N PRO A 308 0.45 40.55 3.25
CA PRO A 308 -0.30 41.09 4.38
C PRO A 308 -1.81 41.23 4.13
N VAL A 309 -2.19 41.51 2.89
CA VAL A 309 -3.59 41.61 2.45
C VAL A 309 -3.82 40.58 1.34
N PRO A 310 -4.56 39.48 1.59
CA PRO A 310 -4.86 38.49 0.57
C PRO A 310 -5.86 39.04 -0.47
N LEU A 311 -5.92 38.40 -1.63
CA LEU A 311 -6.96 38.70 -2.62
C LEU A 311 -8.34 38.44 -2.03
N PRO A 312 -9.33 39.33 -2.26
CA PRO A 312 -10.69 39.16 -1.73
C PRO A 312 -11.31 37.80 -2.06
N ALA A 313 -11.13 37.32 -3.30
CA ALA A 313 -11.64 36.01 -3.71
C ALA A 313 -11.02 34.84 -2.94
N ASP A 314 -9.76 34.94 -2.53
CA ASP A 314 -9.10 33.90 -1.74
C ASP A 314 -9.50 33.98 -0.26
N ALA A 315 -9.69 35.20 0.26
CA ALA A 315 -10.24 35.41 1.60
C ALA A 315 -11.67 34.86 1.74
N GLU A 316 -12.53 35.13 0.75
CA GLU A 316 -13.90 34.58 0.69
C GLU A 316 -13.90 33.05 0.66
N VAL A 317 -13.05 32.43 -0.16
CA VAL A 317 -12.92 30.96 -0.20
C VAL A 317 -12.39 30.42 1.13
N ALA A 318 -11.42 31.10 1.76
CA ALA A 318 -10.87 30.68 3.04
C ALA A 318 -11.90 30.72 4.16
N GLU A 319 -12.67 31.80 4.25
CA GLU A 319 -13.72 32.00 5.25
C GLU A 319 -14.85 30.98 5.03
N TRP A 320 -15.37 30.89 3.81
CA TRP A 320 -16.41 29.91 3.46
C TRP A 320 -15.98 28.48 3.77
N LEU A 321 -14.77 28.08 3.35
CA LEU A 321 -14.30 26.70 3.52
C LEU A 321 -14.07 26.39 5.00
N THR A 322 -13.52 27.33 5.77
CA THR A 322 -13.31 27.16 7.21
C THR A 322 -14.65 26.95 7.92
N GLY A 323 -15.60 27.87 7.72
CA GLY A 323 -16.93 27.75 8.33
C GLY A 323 -17.63 26.47 7.90
N ARG A 324 -17.55 26.12 6.60
CA ARG A 324 -18.15 24.90 6.08
C ARG A 324 -17.60 23.63 6.71
N ILE A 325 -16.28 23.52 6.87
CA ILE A 325 -15.64 22.35 7.50
C ILE A 325 -16.00 22.29 8.99
N ASP A 326 -16.00 23.43 9.68
CA ASP A 326 -16.36 23.46 11.10
C ASP A 326 -17.82 23.03 11.32
N ASP A 327 -18.76 23.53 10.50
CA ASP A 327 -20.16 23.10 10.50
C ASP A 327 -20.27 21.59 10.25
N ASP A 328 -19.59 21.07 9.22
CA ASP A 328 -19.65 19.64 8.86
C ASP A 328 -19.05 18.75 9.96
N VAL A 329 -17.97 19.19 10.62
CA VAL A 329 -17.41 18.50 11.79
C VAL A 329 -18.41 18.51 12.95
N GLU A 330 -19.01 19.65 13.26
CA GLU A 330 -19.97 19.78 14.36
C GLU A 330 -21.20 18.89 14.14
N TYR A 331 -21.79 18.93 12.93
CA TYR A 331 -22.95 18.10 12.61
C TYR A 331 -22.63 16.60 12.66
N LEU A 332 -21.47 16.18 12.15
CA LEU A 332 -21.09 14.77 12.17
C LEU A 332 -20.73 14.30 13.59
N ASP A 333 -20.05 15.11 14.39
CA ASP A 333 -19.78 14.81 15.80
C ASP A 333 -21.10 14.68 16.59
N ALA A 334 -22.06 15.59 16.41
CA ALA A 334 -23.38 15.48 17.03
C ALA A 334 -24.13 14.20 16.61
N THR A 335 -24.04 13.81 15.33
CA THR A 335 -24.64 12.56 14.83
C THR A 335 -23.97 11.34 15.44
N ARG A 336 -22.63 11.36 15.57
CA ARG A 336 -21.85 10.31 16.23
C ARG A 336 -22.24 10.15 17.69
N GLU A 337 -22.32 11.26 18.44
CA GLU A 337 -22.73 11.23 19.84
C GLU A 337 -24.15 10.71 20.04
N GLU A 338 -25.06 10.96 19.08
CA GLU A 338 -26.41 10.39 19.10
C GLU A 338 -26.39 8.89 18.80
N ALA A 339 -25.60 8.45 17.82
CA ALA A 339 -25.40 7.04 17.49
C ALA A 339 -24.82 6.26 18.68
N GLU A 340 -23.72 6.73 19.28
CA GLU A 340 -23.06 6.12 20.45
C GLU A 340 -24.02 6.01 21.65
N ARG A 341 -24.93 6.98 21.84
CA ARG A 341 -25.95 6.93 22.89
C ARG A 341 -27.00 5.87 22.63
N VAL A 342 -27.43 5.73 21.39
CA VAL A 342 -28.47 4.76 21.00
C VAL A 342 -27.91 3.34 21.00
N GLU A 343 -26.69 3.14 20.53
CA GLU A 343 -25.96 1.86 20.59
C GLU A 343 -25.92 1.31 22.02
N LYS A 344 -25.60 2.15 23.01
CA LYS A 344 -25.59 1.77 24.44
C LYS A 344 -26.95 1.33 24.99
N LEU A 345 -28.04 1.68 24.32
CA LEU A 345 -29.40 1.32 24.71
C LEU A 345 -29.92 0.07 23.98
N VAL A 346 -29.21 -0.40 22.95
CA VAL A 346 -29.58 -1.61 22.21
C VAL A 346 -29.51 -2.82 23.14
N PRO A 347 -30.61 -3.58 23.33
CA PRO A 347 -30.60 -4.78 24.14
C PRO A 347 -29.67 -5.84 23.55
N ALA A 348 -28.97 -6.60 24.41
CA ALA A 348 -28.11 -7.70 23.97
C ALA A 348 -28.83 -8.81 23.16
N GLN A 349 -30.16 -8.87 23.26
CA GLN A 349 -31.04 -9.75 22.47
C GLN A 349 -31.36 -9.22 21.06
N TRP A 350 -31.11 -7.93 20.80
CA TRP A 350 -31.24 -7.30 19.47
C TRP A 350 -29.91 -7.14 18.79
N ALA A 351 -28.82 -7.13 19.56
CA ALA A 351 -27.55 -7.55 19.03
C ALA A 351 -27.82 -8.83 18.24
N PRO A 352 -27.38 -8.91 16.97
CA PRO A 352 -27.48 -10.15 16.22
C PRO A 352 -27.00 -11.28 17.12
N ASP A 353 -27.67 -12.43 17.04
CA ASP A 353 -27.23 -13.65 17.71
C ASP A 353 -25.71 -13.71 17.56
N THR A 354 -24.99 -13.78 18.68
CA THR A 354 -23.55 -13.47 18.77
C THR A 354 -22.67 -14.54 18.12
N ALA A 355 -23.16 -15.14 17.03
CA ALA A 355 -22.46 -15.96 16.07
C ALA A 355 -21.78 -15.16 14.95
N ALA A 356 -22.02 -13.85 14.81
CA ALA A 356 -21.24 -13.00 13.90
C ALA A 356 -20.64 -11.81 14.68
N LYS A 357 -19.44 -12.02 15.23
CA LYS A 357 -18.53 -10.93 15.62
C LYS A 357 -18.28 -10.05 14.38
N PRO A 358 -17.91 -8.75 14.50
CA PRO A 358 -17.12 -8.16 13.42
C PRO A 358 -15.98 -9.15 13.18
N ASP A 359 -15.71 -9.53 11.94
CA ASP A 359 -14.68 -10.52 11.63
C ASP A 359 -13.32 -9.93 12.04
N VAL A 360 -13.01 -10.03 13.34
CA VAL A 360 -11.69 -9.88 13.92
C VAL A 360 -11.02 -11.19 13.59
N GLU A 361 -10.70 -11.29 12.31
CA GLU A 361 -9.98 -12.42 11.79
C GLU A 361 -8.53 -12.25 12.22
N TYR A 362 -7.94 -13.31 12.74
CA TYR A 362 -6.52 -13.34 13.01
C TYR A 362 -5.79 -13.54 11.69
N ARG A 363 -5.33 -12.45 11.09
CA ARG A 363 -4.74 -12.44 9.74
C ARG A 363 -3.24 -12.20 9.83
N VAL A 364 -2.54 -12.43 8.72
CA VAL A 364 -1.14 -12.05 8.55
C VAL A 364 -1.06 -10.85 7.64
N GLY A 365 -0.34 -9.82 8.07
CA GLY A 365 -0.01 -8.66 7.27
C GLY A 365 1.50 -8.50 7.12
N PHE A 366 1.90 -7.84 6.03
CA PHE A 366 3.28 -7.44 5.82
C PHE A 366 3.36 -6.06 5.17
N GLY A 367 4.45 -5.35 5.46
CA GLY A 367 4.80 -4.06 4.88
C GLY A 367 6.12 -4.14 4.13
N ILE A 368 6.21 -3.51 2.96
CA ILE A 368 7.44 -3.41 2.19
C ILE A 368 7.81 -1.96 1.92
N ASP A 369 9.11 -1.68 1.92
CA ASP A 369 9.68 -0.36 1.60
C ASP A 369 11.01 -0.55 0.85
N VAL A 370 11.18 0.15 -0.27
CA VAL A 370 12.35 -0.01 -1.13
C VAL A 370 13.50 0.85 -0.60
N VAL A 371 14.67 0.25 -0.42
CA VAL A 371 15.88 0.96 0.03
C VAL A 371 16.37 1.87 -1.09
N ASP A 372 16.75 3.10 -0.72
CA ASP A 372 17.25 4.12 -1.65
C ASP A 372 16.27 4.38 -2.81
N TYR A 373 14.96 4.27 -2.54
CA TYR A 373 13.91 4.46 -3.52
C TYR A 373 13.90 5.90 -4.08
N SER A 374 13.99 6.90 -3.20
CA SER A 374 13.98 8.32 -3.54
C SER A 374 15.21 8.74 -4.36
N SER A 375 16.40 8.17 -4.11
CA SER A 375 17.63 8.53 -4.84
C SER A 375 17.75 7.92 -6.24
N ARG A 376 16.80 7.09 -6.69
CA ARG A 376 16.76 6.59 -8.08
C ARG A 376 16.29 7.68 -9.05
N SER A 377 16.45 7.51 -10.37
CA SER A 377 15.85 8.42 -11.35
C SER A 377 14.38 8.05 -11.64
N ALA A 378 13.50 8.97 -12.06
CA ALA A 378 12.08 8.66 -12.39
C ALA A 378 11.86 7.45 -13.30
N PRO A 379 12.60 7.29 -14.43
CA PRO A 379 12.45 6.10 -15.26
C PRO A 379 12.72 4.82 -14.46
N ARG A 380 13.73 4.87 -13.58
CA ARG A 380 14.15 3.76 -12.74
C ARG A 380 13.21 3.54 -11.55
N ARG A 381 12.63 4.58 -10.96
CA ARG A 381 11.53 4.43 -9.98
C ARG A 381 10.28 3.81 -10.59
N ARG A 382 9.88 4.21 -11.81
CA ARG A 382 8.76 3.57 -12.52
C ARG A 382 9.05 2.10 -12.85
N GLU A 383 10.28 1.82 -13.26
CA GLU A 383 10.78 0.46 -13.48
C GLU A 383 10.72 -0.36 -12.18
N VAL A 384 11.25 0.18 -11.09
CA VAL A 384 11.22 -0.43 -9.76
C VAL A 384 9.79 -0.60 -9.24
N GLN A 385 8.89 0.37 -9.39
CA GLN A 385 7.48 0.23 -9.01
C GLN A 385 6.80 -0.91 -9.78
N ARG A 386 7.03 -1.01 -11.09
CA ARG A 386 6.47 -2.09 -11.90
C ARG A 386 7.08 -3.45 -11.52
N ARG A 387 8.39 -3.51 -11.29
CA ARG A 387 9.11 -4.72 -10.85
C ARG A 387 8.62 -5.16 -9.47
N VAL A 388 8.51 -4.23 -8.50
CA VAL A 388 7.97 -4.49 -7.17
C VAL A 388 6.52 -4.95 -7.22
N ALA A 389 5.67 -4.34 -8.05
CA ALA A 389 4.29 -4.81 -8.25
C ALA A 389 4.26 -6.26 -8.77
N GLY A 390 5.12 -6.61 -9.73
CA GLY A 390 5.27 -7.98 -10.22
C GLY A 390 5.85 -8.95 -9.19
N LEU A 391 6.75 -8.48 -8.32
CA LEU A 391 7.30 -9.27 -7.21
C LEU A 391 6.22 -9.55 -6.14
N VAL A 392 5.38 -8.57 -5.80
CA VAL A 392 4.20 -8.75 -4.93
C VAL A 392 3.24 -9.77 -5.55
N GLU A 393 2.92 -9.58 -6.84
CA GLU A 393 2.49 -10.58 -7.83
C GLU A 393 2.85 -12.02 -7.48
N GLN A 394 4.14 -12.26 -7.68
CA GLN A 394 4.77 -13.57 -7.62
C GLN A 394 4.78 -14.15 -6.20
N VAL A 395 5.03 -13.32 -5.19
CA VAL A 395 5.07 -13.78 -3.79
C VAL A 395 3.69 -14.18 -3.30
N ILE A 396 2.65 -13.41 -3.62
CA ILE A 396 1.26 -13.74 -3.27
C ILE A 396 0.79 -14.99 -4.03
N THR A 397 1.14 -15.10 -5.31
CA THR A 397 0.85 -16.31 -6.09
C THR A 397 1.55 -17.54 -5.51
N GLY A 398 2.78 -17.40 -4.99
CA GLY A 398 3.53 -18.46 -4.29
C GLY A 398 2.89 -18.91 -2.97
N LEU A 399 2.03 -18.09 -2.37
CA LEU A 399 1.17 -18.47 -1.24
C LEU A 399 -0.05 -19.30 -1.68
N GLY A 400 -0.29 -19.45 -2.99
CA GLY A 400 -1.46 -20.13 -3.55
C GLY A 400 -2.70 -19.24 -3.60
N LEU A 401 -2.52 -17.91 -3.55
CA LEU A 401 -3.59 -16.94 -3.45
C LEU A 401 -3.64 -16.07 -4.71
N PRO A 402 -4.83 -15.73 -5.23
CA PRO A 402 -4.93 -14.71 -6.25
C PRO A 402 -4.78 -13.33 -5.62
N LEU A 403 -4.17 -12.41 -6.37
CA LEU A 403 -3.82 -11.07 -5.90
C LEU A 403 -5.04 -10.26 -5.42
N HIS A 404 -6.23 -10.49 -5.97
CA HIS A 404 -7.45 -9.73 -5.61
C HIS A 404 -8.08 -10.17 -4.27
N ASP A 405 -7.66 -11.29 -3.69
CA ASP A 405 -8.17 -11.76 -2.40
C ASP A 405 -7.44 -11.11 -1.21
N THR A 406 -6.39 -10.32 -1.45
CA THR A 406 -5.67 -9.60 -0.39
C THR A 406 -6.15 -8.16 -0.26
N ASP A 407 -6.22 -7.65 0.97
CA ASP A 407 -6.45 -6.23 1.21
C ASP A 407 -5.13 -5.46 1.12
N ARG A 408 -5.16 -4.29 0.47
CA ARG A 408 -3.97 -3.45 0.30
C ARG A 408 -4.22 -2.01 0.71
N GLN A 409 -3.17 -1.41 1.26
CA GLN A 409 -3.09 0.02 1.45
C GLN A 409 -1.81 0.53 0.79
N ASP A 410 -2.00 1.37 -0.23
CA ASP A 410 -0.91 2.08 -0.89
C ASP A 410 -0.48 3.26 -0.02
N ALA A 411 0.81 3.32 0.34
CA ALA A 411 1.37 4.36 1.18
C ALA A 411 2.64 4.92 0.54
N GLY A 412 2.51 5.81 -0.44
CA GLY A 412 3.60 6.66 -0.95
C GLY A 412 4.84 5.94 -1.53
N ASP A 413 5.73 5.48 -0.65
CA ASP A 413 7.00 4.79 -0.89
C ASP A 413 7.02 3.33 -0.38
N GLY A 414 5.99 2.88 0.33
CA GLY A 414 5.80 1.51 0.80
C GLY A 414 4.41 0.94 0.47
N MET A 415 4.30 -0.38 0.57
CA MET A 415 3.05 -1.11 0.36
C MET A 415 2.74 -1.98 1.58
N MET A 416 1.51 -1.89 2.05
CA MET A 416 0.98 -2.74 3.12
C MET A 416 -0.02 -3.73 2.53
N VAL A 417 0.15 -5.01 2.84
CA VAL A 417 -0.71 -6.10 2.37
C VAL A 417 -1.18 -6.92 3.56
N VAL A 418 -2.48 -7.26 3.58
CA VAL A 418 -3.07 -8.16 4.56
C VAL A 418 -3.68 -9.36 3.85
N LEU A 419 -3.22 -10.56 4.22
CA LEU A 419 -3.62 -11.84 3.64
C LEU A 419 -5.00 -12.26 4.17
N PRO A 420 -5.80 -13.04 3.41
CA PRO A 420 -7.05 -13.62 3.90
C PRO A 420 -6.88 -14.39 5.21
N ALA A 421 -7.92 -14.45 6.04
CA ALA A 421 -7.92 -15.22 7.30
C ALA A 421 -7.75 -16.72 7.13
N SER A 422 -8.07 -17.24 5.94
CA SER A 422 -7.85 -18.63 5.57
C SER A 422 -6.36 -19.01 5.48
N VAL A 423 -5.43 -18.04 5.60
CA VAL A 423 -3.99 -18.26 5.49
C VAL A 423 -3.35 -18.31 6.88
N PRO A 424 -2.95 -19.51 7.36
CA PRO A 424 -2.32 -19.65 8.67
C PRO A 424 -0.95 -18.96 8.73
N ALA A 425 -0.63 -18.34 9.87
CA ALA A 425 0.62 -17.60 10.03
C ALA A 425 1.88 -18.45 9.83
N HIS A 426 1.86 -19.71 10.22
CA HIS A 426 2.98 -20.64 10.05
C HIS A 426 3.22 -21.05 8.59
N LEU A 427 2.21 -20.93 7.72
CA LEU A 427 2.39 -21.11 6.27
C LEU A 427 2.76 -19.80 5.58
N ALA A 428 2.19 -18.68 6.06
CA ALA A 428 2.44 -17.37 5.50
C ALA A 428 3.88 -16.91 5.74
N LEU A 429 4.38 -16.96 6.98
CA LEU A 429 5.67 -16.37 7.34
C LEU A 429 6.87 -16.98 6.60
N PRO A 430 7.07 -18.32 6.54
CA PRO A 430 8.17 -18.92 5.78
C PRO A 430 8.09 -18.61 4.28
N LYS A 431 6.88 -18.69 3.70
CA LYS A 431 6.66 -18.43 2.28
C LYS A 431 6.84 -16.96 1.93
N LEU A 432 6.46 -16.04 2.81
CA LEU A 432 6.72 -14.61 2.63
C LEU A 432 8.23 -14.33 2.67
N LEU A 433 8.95 -14.78 3.70
CA LEU A 433 10.38 -14.52 3.83
C LEU A 433 11.19 -15.16 2.68
N HIS A 434 11.02 -16.46 2.45
CA HIS A 434 11.76 -17.16 1.39
C HIS A 434 11.29 -16.79 -0.01
N GLY A 435 9.99 -16.54 -0.20
CA GLY A 435 9.42 -16.09 -1.46
C GLY A 435 9.95 -14.73 -1.87
N TRP A 436 9.95 -13.75 -0.96
CA TRP A 436 10.57 -12.45 -1.20
C TRP A 436 12.06 -12.58 -1.52
N ARG A 437 12.81 -13.40 -0.78
CA ARG A 437 14.24 -13.64 -1.08
C ARG A 437 14.45 -14.24 -2.47
N ALA A 438 13.69 -15.27 -2.84
CA ALA A 438 13.84 -15.93 -4.12
C ALA A 438 13.44 -15.01 -5.29
N ALA A 439 12.30 -14.32 -5.16
CA ALA A 439 11.81 -13.39 -6.16
C ALA A 439 12.77 -12.21 -6.36
N MET A 440 13.25 -11.61 -5.25
CA MET A 440 14.24 -10.53 -5.30
C MET A 440 15.55 -10.97 -5.96
N ARG A 441 16.05 -12.16 -5.60
CA ARG A 441 17.30 -12.69 -6.15
C ARG A 441 17.20 -12.95 -7.66
N ALA A 442 16.07 -13.50 -8.11
CA ALA A 442 15.81 -13.75 -9.52
C ALA A 442 15.70 -12.42 -10.31
N ASP A 443 14.95 -11.46 -9.80
CA ASP A 443 14.79 -10.15 -10.43
C ASP A 443 16.11 -9.35 -10.48
N ASN A 444 16.90 -9.38 -9.40
CA ASN A 444 18.22 -8.74 -9.36
C ASN A 444 19.23 -9.44 -10.29
N ALA A 445 19.16 -10.76 -10.46
CA ALA A 445 19.99 -11.48 -11.42
C ALA A 445 19.62 -11.15 -12.87
N ALA A 446 18.33 -10.92 -13.16
CA ALA A 446 17.86 -10.45 -14.46
C ALA A 446 18.22 -8.97 -14.73
N HIS A 447 18.39 -8.18 -13.66
CA HIS A 447 18.67 -6.74 -13.74
C HIS A 447 19.93 -6.36 -12.94
N PRO A 448 21.12 -6.87 -13.29
CA PRO A 448 22.35 -6.69 -12.50
C PRO A 448 22.80 -5.22 -12.41
N ALA A 449 22.43 -4.40 -13.40
CA ALA A 449 22.70 -2.98 -13.38
C ALA A 449 21.77 -2.20 -12.43
N ASP A 450 20.60 -2.73 -12.08
CA ASP A 450 19.54 -2.07 -11.30
C ASP A 450 19.05 -2.93 -10.13
N ARG A 451 19.98 -3.25 -9.22
CA ARG A 451 19.71 -4.02 -8.02
C ARG A 451 18.71 -3.30 -7.11
N ILE A 452 17.64 -4.00 -6.74
CA ILE A 452 16.66 -3.58 -5.75
C ILE A 452 17.01 -4.22 -4.41
N ARG A 453 16.87 -3.44 -3.33
CA ARG A 453 16.97 -3.91 -1.95
C ARG A 453 15.71 -3.48 -1.20
N LEU A 454 15.21 -4.32 -0.32
CA LEU A 454 13.88 -4.16 0.28
C LEU A 454 13.93 -4.33 1.81
N ARG A 455 13.23 -3.43 2.50
CA ARG A 455 12.86 -3.55 3.92
C ARG A 455 11.49 -4.22 3.99
N LEU A 456 11.39 -5.25 4.81
CA LEU A 456 10.16 -6.02 5.03
C LEU A 456 9.80 -5.97 6.52
N SER A 457 8.52 -5.84 6.83
CA SER A 457 8.00 -6.12 8.17
C SER A 457 6.82 -7.09 8.08
N VAL A 458 6.71 -8.02 9.03
CA VAL A 458 5.64 -9.03 9.05
C VAL A 458 5.03 -9.11 10.45
N GLY A 459 3.71 -9.22 10.52
CA GLY A 459 2.99 -9.40 11.78
C GLY A 459 1.66 -10.13 11.60
N SER A 460 1.23 -10.80 12.64
CA SER A 460 -0.02 -11.54 12.76
C SER A 460 -0.75 -11.10 14.02
N GLY A 461 -2.07 -11.02 13.93
CA GLY A 461 -2.87 -10.44 14.99
C GLY A 461 -4.31 -10.25 14.57
N PRO A 462 -5.16 -9.71 15.45
CA PRO A 462 -6.49 -9.28 15.06
C PRO A 462 -6.38 -8.19 13.98
N PHE A 463 -7.18 -8.36 12.93
CA PHE A 463 -7.44 -7.35 11.90
C PHE A 463 -8.95 -7.18 11.76
N ALA A 464 -9.50 -6.10 12.31
CA ALA A 464 -10.85 -5.65 12.02
C ALA A 464 -10.86 -4.90 10.68
N VAL A 465 -11.65 -5.38 9.72
CA VAL A 465 -11.92 -4.66 8.47
C VAL A 465 -12.87 -3.50 8.81
N ALA A 466 -12.39 -2.26 8.71
CA ALA A 466 -13.22 -1.06 8.76
C ALA A 466 -13.25 -0.36 7.39
N ALA A 467 -14.23 0.53 7.18
CA ALA A 467 -14.55 1.15 5.89
C ALA A 467 -13.43 1.99 5.22
N ILE A 468 -12.25 2.14 5.84
CA ILE A 468 -11.06 2.85 5.30
C ILE A 468 -9.73 2.14 5.64
N GLY A 469 -9.78 0.84 5.98
CA GLY A 469 -8.61 0.04 6.32
C GLY A 469 -8.70 -0.59 7.72
N PHE A 470 -7.57 -1.04 8.25
CA PHE A 470 -7.51 -1.85 9.47
C PHE A 470 -7.37 -1.00 10.74
N SER A 471 -8.20 -1.24 11.75
CA SER A 471 -8.25 -0.41 12.97
C SER A 471 -7.45 -0.96 14.18
N ASP A 472 -6.62 -1.98 13.99
CA ASP A 472 -6.01 -2.72 15.11
C ASP A 472 -4.49 -2.50 15.31
N ASN A 473 -4.03 -2.79 16.54
CA ASN A 473 -2.65 -2.63 17.00
C ASN A 473 -1.61 -3.36 16.12
N THR A 474 -2.02 -4.39 15.38
CA THR A 474 -1.18 -5.20 14.50
C THR A 474 -0.68 -4.41 13.29
N ILE A 475 -1.56 -3.69 12.57
CA ILE A 475 -1.15 -2.94 11.38
C ILE A 475 -0.27 -1.74 11.75
N ILE A 476 -0.56 -1.10 12.88
CA ILE A 476 0.26 -0.03 13.45
C ILE A 476 1.65 -0.58 13.81
N SER A 477 1.73 -1.77 14.38
CA SER A 477 3.01 -2.43 14.71
C SER A 477 3.83 -2.74 13.46
N ILE A 478 3.20 -3.29 12.41
CA ILE A 478 3.90 -3.60 11.14
C ILE A 478 4.46 -2.31 10.51
N GLY A 479 3.68 -1.23 10.46
CA GLY A 479 4.16 0.07 9.96
C GLY A 479 5.29 0.66 10.82
N ARG A 480 5.18 0.59 12.15
CA ARG A 480 6.23 1.08 13.07
C ARG A 480 7.54 0.30 12.98
N LEU A 481 7.47 -1.02 12.74
CA LEU A 481 8.66 -1.85 12.50
C LEU A 481 9.31 -1.50 11.15
N LEU A 482 8.51 -1.29 10.10
CA LEU A 482 9.00 -0.89 8.78
C LEU A 482 9.74 0.46 8.82
N ASP A 483 9.19 1.40 9.59
CA ASP A 483 9.74 2.75 9.81
C ASP A 483 10.84 2.81 10.89
N SER A 484 11.27 1.69 11.46
CA SER A 484 12.21 1.70 12.59
C SER A 484 13.66 2.00 12.18
N SER A 485 14.43 2.66 13.06
CA SER A 485 15.88 2.80 12.87
C SER A 485 16.58 1.44 12.89
N ALA A 486 16.12 0.51 13.73
CA ALA A 486 16.64 -0.86 13.82
C ALA A 486 16.65 -1.58 12.46
N LEU A 487 15.56 -1.50 11.69
CA LEU A 487 15.50 -2.10 10.35
C LEU A 487 16.40 -1.37 9.35
N ARG A 488 16.49 -0.03 9.42
CA ARG A 488 17.39 0.76 8.56
C ARG A 488 18.87 0.45 8.82
N GLU A 489 19.26 0.34 10.09
CA GLU A 489 20.61 -0.03 10.51
C GLU A 489 20.95 -1.47 10.11
N ALA A 490 20.00 -2.40 10.26
CA ALA A 490 20.20 -3.79 9.84
C ALA A 490 20.40 -3.92 8.33
N VAL A 491 19.66 -3.16 7.51
CA VAL A 491 19.88 -3.06 6.06
C VAL A 491 21.27 -2.49 5.75
N ALA A 492 21.69 -1.42 6.44
CA ALA A 492 23.02 -0.84 6.23
C ALA A 492 24.14 -1.84 6.58
N ALA A 493 23.95 -2.64 7.63
CA ALA A 493 24.91 -3.64 8.09
C ALA A 493 24.99 -4.90 7.20
N HIS A 494 24.00 -5.13 6.33
CA HIS A 494 23.95 -6.30 5.42
C HIS A 494 23.84 -5.86 3.95
N PRO A 495 24.88 -5.23 3.37
CA PRO A 495 24.85 -4.71 2.01
C PRO A 495 24.60 -5.78 0.94
N ASP A 496 24.97 -7.03 1.22
CA ASP A 496 24.80 -8.18 0.32
C ASP A 496 23.39 -8.80 0.39
N ALA A 497 22.56 -8.41 1.36
CA ALA A 497 21.18 -8.87 1.45
C ALA A 497 20.27 -8.04 0.52
N ASP A 498 19.48 -8.74 -0.29
CA ASP A 498 18.44 -8.15 -1.16
C ASP A 498 17.16 -7.82 -0.39
N VAL A 499 16.88 -8.54 0.70
CA VAL A 499 15.75 -8.30 1.60
C VAL A 499 16.20 -8.49 3.05
N VAL A 500 15.77 -7.57 3.92
CA VAL A 500 15.95 -7.66 5.37
C VAL A 500 14.59 -7.44 6.03
N ALA A 501 14.24 -8.29 6.99
CA ALA A 501 12.91 -8.32 7.57
C ALA A 501 12.92 -8.14 9.09
N LEU A 502 11.93 -7.43 9.63
CA LEU A 502 11.54 -7.51 11.04
C LEU A 502 10.21 -8.23 11.20
N VAL A 503 10.17 -9.22 12.08
CA VAL A 503 8.96 -9.95 12.45
C VAL A 503 8.55 -9.52 13.86
N THR A 504 7.25 -9.27 14.09
CA THR A 504 6.75 -8.96 15.44
C THR A 504 7.03 -10.12 16.41
N ASP A 505 7.23 -9.82 17.71
CA ASP A 505 7.51 -10.84 18.73
C ASP A 505 6.48 -11.98 18.71
N ARG A 506 5.20 -11.61 18.68
CA ARG A 506 4.08 -12.56 18.65
C ARG A 506 4.09 -13.47 17.43
N THR A 507 4.39 -12.95 16.24
CA THR A 507 4.42 -13.76 15.01
C THR A 507 5.62 -14.70 14.97
N HIS A 508 6.75 -14.27 15.54
CA HIS A 508 7.90 -15.15 15.71
C HIS A 508 7.62 -16.24 16.74
N GLU A 509 7.04 -15.91 17.90
CA GLU A 509 6.62 -16.87 18.92
C GLU A 509 5.66 -17.91 18.32
N ASP A 510 4.57 -17.46 17.67
CA ASP A 510 3.51 -18.30 17.09
C ASP A 510 4.01 -19.22 15.95
N VAL A 511 5.16 -18.95 15.32
CA VAL A 511 5.65 -19.69 14.13
C VAL A 511 7.03 -20.30 14.33
N VAL A 512 8.03 -19.49 14.68
CA VAL A 512 9.42 -19.93 14.82
C VAL A 512 9.66 -20.53 16.20
N GLY A 513 9.12 -19.92 17.26
CA GLY A 513 9.21 -20.46 18.62
C GLY A 513 8.46 -21.78 18.80
N GLU A 514 7.35 -21.96 18.08
CA GLU A 514 6.63 -23.23 17.97
C GLU A 514 7.33 -24.23 17.02
N GLY A 515 8.34 -23.80 16.25
CA GLY A 515 9.21 -24.62 15.39
C GLY A 515 8.53 -25.25 14.18
N TYR A 516 7.57 -24.56 13.56
CA TYR A 516 6.97 -25.01 12.29
C TYR A 516 8.00 -25.07 11.16
N ASP A 517 7.86 -26.03 10.25
CA ASP A 517 8.82 -26.25 9.17
C ASP A 517 8.95 -25.03 8.24
N GLY A 518 10.18 -24.75 7.81
CA GLY A 518 10.50 -23.73 6.82
C GLY A 518 11.26 -22.51 7.36
N LEU A 519 11.35 -22.32 8.68
CA LEU A 519 12.18 -21.28 9.31
C LEU A 519 12.83 -21.86 10.57
N THR A 520 14.08 -21.50 10.84
CA THR A 520 14.82 -21.97 12.02
C THR A 520 15.13 -20.82 12.98
N GLU A 521 15.19 -21.09 14.30
CA GLU A 521 15.47 -20.05 15.30
C GLU A 521 16.79 -19.31 15.07
N ASP A 522 17.81 -20.00 14.53
CA ASP A 522 19.13 -19.43 14.25
C ASP A 522 19.14 -18.46 13.06
N GLU A 523 18.07 -18.41 12.26
CA GLU A 523 17.87 -17.40 11.22
C GLU A 523 17.41 -16.04 11.80
N PHE A 524 17.02 -15.98 13.08
CA PHE A 524 16.47 -14.80 13.73
C PHE A 524 17.35 -14.27 14.85
N ARG A 525 17.41 -12.94 14.96
CA ARG A 525 18.03 -12.25 16.09
C ARG A 525 17.03 -11.30 16.73
N SER A 526 16.85 -11.40 18.04
CA SER A 526 16.01 -10.45 18.78
C SER A 526 16.63 -9.04 18.78
N VAL A 527 15.77 -8.04 18.55
CA VAL A 527 16.12 -6.61 18.56
C VAL A 527 15.00 -5.82 19.27
N ASP A 528 15.38 -4.89 20.14
CA ASP A 528 14.44 -3.95 20.76
C ASP A 528 14.16 -2.77 19.83
N VAL A 529 12.88 -2.50 19.55
CA VAL A 529 12.45 -1.43 18.64
C VAL A 529 11.75 -0.32 19.42
N ARG A 530 12.34 0.89 19.37
CA ARG A 530 11.80 2.09 19.99
C ARG A 530 11.48 3.16 18.96
N VAL A 531 10.19 3.50 18.79
CA VAL A 531 9.72 4.55 17.88
C VAL A 531 8.57 5.31 18.52
N LYS A 532 8.76 6.60 18.84
CA LYS A 532 7.75 7.42 19.55
C LYS A 532 7.38 6.77 20.90
N THR A 533 6.11 6.42 21.12
CA THR A 533 5.62 5.69 22.32
C THR A 533 5.66 4.15 22.16
N PHE A 534 6.14 3.64 21.01
CA PHE A 534 6.25 2.21 20.74
C PHE A 534 7.58 1.68 21.29
N ASP A 535 7.52 0.78 22.27
CA ASP A 535 8.65 0.04 22.83
C ASP A 535 8.28 -1.45 22.87
N ARG A 536 8.81 -2.20 21.90
CA ARG A 536 8.48 -3.63 21.69
C ARG A 536 9.70 -4.37 21.14
N LYS A 537 9.80 -5.64 21.54
CA LYS A 537 10.73 -6.62 20.98
C LYS A 537 10.27 -7.05 19.58
N ALA A 538 11.23 -7.28 18.69
CA ALA A 538 11.02 -7.82 17.36
C ALA A 538 12.16 -8.76 16.98
N TRP A 539 12.02 -9.48 15.86
CA TRP A 539 12.99 -10.46 15.40
C TRP A 539 13.49 -10.11 14.00
N LEU A 540 14.80 -9.89 13.90
CA LEU A 540 15.50 -9.56 12.69
C LEU A 540 15.86 -10.82 11.90
N TRP A 541 15.51 -10.83 10.62
CA TRP A 541 15.87 -11.85 9.65
C TRP A 541 16.60 -11.22 8.46
N THR A 542 17.76 -11.77 8.09
CA THR A 542 18.68 -11.18 7.09
C THR A 542 18.83 -12.04 5.84
N GLY A 543 17.89 -12.95 5.59
CA GLY A 543 17.89 -13.78 4.38
C GLY A 543 18.97 -14.87 4.33
N GLY A 544 19.72 -15.07 5.43
CA GLY A 544 20.88 -15.95 5.50
C GLY A 544 22.19 -15.32 5.02
N ALA A 545 22.24 -14.00 4.78
CA ALA A 545 23.42 -13.28 4.28
C ALA A 545 24.58 -13.18 5.31
N GLY A 546 24.41 -13.72 6.52
CA GLY A 546 25.43 -13.75 7.57
C GLY A 546 26.39 -14.93 7.52
N ARG A 547 26.32 -15.82 6.52
CA ARG A 547 27.22 -16.99 6.44
C ARG A 547 28.00 -16.99 5.12
N PRO A 548 29.35 -16.89 5.15
CA PRO A 548 30.15 -17.10 3.95
C PRO A 548 29.89 -18.51 3.42
N ALA A 549 29.61 -18.60 2.11
CA ALA A 549 29.33 -19.84 1.42
C ALA A 549 30.54 -20.79 1.55
N ALA A 550 30.36 -21.94 2.19
CA ALA A 550 31.26 -23.06 2.01
C ALA A 550 31.06 -23.60 0.58
N PRO A 551 32.14 -24.02 -0.11
CA PRO A 551 32.08 -24.40 -1.51
C PRO A 551 31.20 -25.64 -1.69
N ALA A 552 30.49 -25.67 -2.81
CA ALA A 552 29.66 -26.79 -3.24
C ALA A 552 30.48 -28.08 -3.25
N VAL A 553 30.18 -29.00 -2.33
CA VAL A 553 30.61 -30.38 -2.41
C VAL A 553 29.53 -31.15 -3.16
N VAL A 554 29.97 -31.86 -4.19
CA VAL A 554 29.18 -32.81 -4.98
C VAL A 554 28.45 -33.75 -4.03
N ALA A 555 27.11 -33.81 -4.13
CA ALA A 555 26.30 -34.67 -3.29
C ALA A 555 26.64 -36.15 -3.56
N GLU A 556 27.23 -36.81 -2.57
CA GLU A 556 27.12 -38.27 -2.47
C GLU A 556 25.67 -38.64 -2.12
N PRO A 557 25.17 -39.81 -2.56
CA PRO A 557 23.77 -40.18 -2.37
C PRO A 557 23.43 -40.23 -0.87
N GLU A 558 22.41 -39.47 -0.47
CA GLU A 558 21.83 -39.54 0.87
C GLU A 558 21.51 -41.01 1.25
N PRO A 559 21.78 -41.43 2.50
CA PRO A 559 21.45 -42.78 2.94
C PRO A 559 19.95 -43.04 2.77
N VAL A 560 19.63 -44.13 2.06
CA VAL A 560 18.26 -44.55 1.76
C VAL A 560 17.48 -44.80 3.06
N ARG A 561 16.59 -43.86 3.43
CA ARG A 561 15.81 -43.92 4.69
C ARG A 561 14.67 -44.94 4.57
N ARG A 562 14.80 -46.06 5.28
CA ARG A 562 13.82 -47.16 5.35
C ARG A 562 12.88 -47.09 6.56
N GLU A 563 13.09 -46.13 7.45
CA GLU A 563 12.35 -46.02 8.70
C GLU A 563 11.04 -45.23 8.49
N ILE A 564 9.92 -45.75 8.99
CA ILE A 564 8.60 -45.12 8.87
C ILE A 564 7.92 -45.06 10.24
N PHE A 565 7.45 -43.89 10.65
CA PHE A 565 6.67 -43.76 11.86
C PHE A 565 5.22 -44.18 11.61
N VAL A 566 4.68 -45.04 12.48
CA VAL A 566 3.28 -45.50 12.41
C VAL A 566 2.49 -44.99 13.60
N VAL A 567 1.54 -44.10 13.36
CA VAL A 567 0.58 -43.63 14.35
C VAL A 567 -0.62 -44.55 14.35
N HIS A 568 -0.89 -45.25 15.45
CA HIS A 568 -2.02 -46.16 15.55
C HIS A 568 -2.68 -46.10 16.94
N GLY A 569 -3.92 -46.55 16.99
CA GLY A 569 -4.70 -46.70 18.22
C GLY A 569 -4.42 -48.01 18.96
N ARG A 570 -5.39 -48.43 19.78
CA ARG A 570 -5.30 -49.60 20.66
C ARG A 570 -5.64 -50.94 19.97
N ASP A 571 -6.10 -50.93 18.72
CA ASP A 571 -6.36 -52.16 17.95
C ASP A 571 -5.04 -52.85 17.59
N THR A 572 -4.64 -53.77 18.48
CA THR A 572 -3.39 -54.53 18.38
C THR A 572 -3.36 -55.49 17.18
N PRO A 573 -4.44 -56.20 16.81
CA PRO A 573 -4.51 -56.95 15.56
C PRO A 573 -4.30 -56.10 14.30
N ALA A 574 -4.96 -54.93 14.20
CA ALA A 574 -4.84 -54.07 13.02
C ALA A 574 -3.45 -53.43 12.88
N SER A 575 -2.90 -52.92 13.99
CA SER A 575 -1.53 -52.38 14.01
C SER A 575 -0.49 -53.47 13.69
N ALA A 576 -0.60 -54.67 14.26
CA ALA A 576 0.29 -55.78 13.93
C ALA A 576 0.27 -56.16 12.44
N ALA A 577 -0.91 -56.16 11.81
CA ALA A 577 -1.05 -56.42 10.39
C ALA A 577 -0.36 -55.36 9.51
N VAL A 578 -0.51 -54.07 9.85
CA VAL A 578 0.17 -52.96 9.14
C VAL A 578 1.68 -53.01 9.32
N PHE A 579 2.17 -53.24 10.55
CA PHE A 579 3.61 -53.40 10.80
C PHE A 579 4.19 -54.60 10.04
N GLY A 580 3.45 -55.72 9.98
CA GLY A 580 3.83 -56.89 9.18
C GLY A 580 3.94 -56.58 7.69
N LEU A 581 2.99 -55.81 7.13
CA LEU A 581 3.04 -55.37 5.74
C LEU A 581 4.25 -54.48 5.47
N LEU A 582 4.49 -53.46 6.31
CA LEU A 582 5.63 -52.54 6.14
C LEU A 582 6.97 -53.28 6.18
N ARG A 583 7.13 -54.24 7.09
CA ARG A 583 8.34 -55.09 7.16
C ARG A 583 8.52 -55.97 5.93
N SER A 584 7.42 -56.53 5.38
CA SER A 584 7.49 -57.33 4.15
C SER A 584 7.85 -56.52 2.90
N LEU A 585 7.76 -55.19 2.98
CA LEU A 585 8.17 -54.23 1.95
C LEU A 585 9.60 -53.67 2.18
N ASP A 586 10.40 -54.30 3.06
CA ASP A 586 11.75 -53.85 3.46
C ASP A 586 11.79 -52.48 4.17
N LEU A 587 10.70 -52.10 4.87
CA LEU A 587 10.66 -50.93 5.74
C LEU A 587 10.79 -51.29 7.22
N ARG A 588 11.30 -50.34 8.01
CA ARG A 588 11.37 -50.43 9.48
C ARG A 588 10.28 -49.54 10.10
N PRO A 589 9.09 -50.09 10.41
CA PRO A 589 8.06 -49.34 11.11
C PRO A 589 8.47 -49.10 12.56
N LEU A 590 8.29 -47.87 13.03
CA LEU A 590 8.54 -47.45 14.41
C LEU A 590 7.22 -47.14 15.10
N ASP A 591 7.08 -47.61 16.33
CA ASP A 591 5.94 -47.27 17.18
C ASP A 591 6.17 -45.97 17.97
N TRP A 592 5.16 -45.58 18.75
CA TRP A 592 5.18 -44.37 19.55
C TRP A 592 6.33 -44.33 20.57
N GLU A 593 6.60 -45.42 21.27
CA GLU A 593 7.63 -45.47 22.32
C GLU A 593 9.04 -45.42 21.71
N GLU A 594 9.24 -46.03 20.54
CA GLU A 594 10.50 -45.91 19.81
C GLU A 594 10.76 -44.47 19.36
N VAL A 595 9.72 -43.71 18.98
CA VAL A 595 9.86 -42.30 18.63
C VAL A 595 10.01 -41.41 19.86
N VAL A 596 9.36 -41.72 20.99
CA VAL A 596 9.61 -41.08 22.30
C VAL A 596 11.10 -41.19 22.64
N GLY A 597 11.71 -42.36 22.51
CA GLY A 597 13.13 -42.57 22.75
C GLY A 597 14.04 -41.69 21.87
N ARG A 598 13.61 -41.36 20.66
CA ARG A 598 14.35 -40.48 19.73
C ARG A 598 14.23 -39.00 20.05
N THR A 599 13.25 -38.58 20.85
CA THR A 599 13.17 -37.19 21.33
C THR A 599 14.31 -36.83 22.28
N GLY A 600 15.00 -37.83 22.84
CA GLY A 600 16.04 -37.64 23.86
C GLY A 600 15.51 -37.14 25.21
N LYS A 601 14.19 -37.06 25.37
CA LYS A 601 13.52 -36.59 26.58
C LYS A 601 12.86 -37.76 27.32
N PRO A 602 12.93 -37.81 28.66
CA PRO A 602 12.26 -38.84 29.44
C PRO A 602 10.73 -38.66 29.48
N THR A 603 10.23 -37.45 29.24
CA THR A 603 8.78 -37.15 29.21
C THR A 603 8.50 -36.07 28.18
N PRO A 604 8.58 -36.38 26.87
CA PRO A 604 8.30 -35.42 25.81
C PRO A 604 6.82 -35.06 25.76
N TYR A 605 6.50 -33.84 25.35
CA TYR A 605 5.14 -33.49 24.97
C TYR A 605 4.71 -34.33 23.76
N ARG A 606 3.42 -34.66 23.68
CA ARG A 606 2.89 -35.53 22.59
C ARG A 606 3.22 -34.99 21.20
N GLU A 607 3.28 -33.68 21.04
CA GLU A 607 3.63 -33.04 19.77
C GLU A 607 5.10 -33.17 19.40
N GLU A 608 5.99 -33.23 20.38
CA GLU A 608 7.43 -33.45 20.16
C GLU A 608 7.67 -34.85 19.63
N VAL A 609 6.90 -35.84 20.11
CA VAL A 609 6.93 -37.22 19.59
C VAL A 609 6.40 -37.27 18.16
N VAL A 610 5.28 -36.60 17.87
CA VAL A 610 4.75 -36.54 16.50
C VAL A 610 5.77 -35.88 15.57
N ARG A 611 6.32 -34.72 15.92
CA ARG A 611 7.35 -34.02 15.13
C ARG A 611 8.59 -34.89 14.93
N ALA A 612 9.10 -35.53 15.98
CA ALA A 612 10.23 -36.45 15.89
C ALA A 612 9.92 -37.63 14.94
N GLY A 613 8.68 -38.11 14.94
CA GLY A 613 8.20 -39.17 14.06
C GLY A 613 8.23 -38.79 12.58
N PHE A 614 7.75 -37.58 12.24
CA PHE A 614 7.76 -37.08 10.86
C PHE A 614 9.17 -36.76 10.34
N ALA A 615 10.15 -36.50 11.21
CA ALA A 615 11.54 -36.26 10.83
C ALA A 615 12.34 -37.54 10.46
N ILE A 616 11.80 -38.73 10.75
CA ILE A 616 12.53 -40.02 10.61
C ILE A 616 12.62 -40.48 9.15
N GLY A 617 11.54 -40.32 8.39
CA GLY A 617 11.43 -40.84 7.03
C GLY A 617 10.66 -39.89 6.12
N PRO A 618 10.52 -40.24 4.83
CA PRO A 618 9.84 -39.38 3.85
C PRO A 618 8.36 -39.08 4.18
N ALA A 619 7.69 -39.96 4.92
CA ALA A 619 6.31 -39.78 5.40
C ALA A 619 6.03 -40.63 6.64
N SER A 620 4.94 -40.34 7.34
CA SER A 620 4.39 -41.18 8.42
C SER A 620 3.07 -41.82 7.98
N LEU A 621 2.75 -42.99 8.53
CA LEU A 621 1.50 -43.70 8.28
C LEU A 621 0.58 -43.59 9.50
N VAL A 622 -0.65 -43.14 9.28
CA VAL A 622 -1.69 -43.09 10.32
C VAL A 622 -2.72 -44.18 10.05
N LEU A 623 -2.86 -45.10 10.99
CA LEU A 623 -3.85 -46.18 10.95
C LEU A 623 -5.08 -45.79 11.76
N LEU A 624 -6.24 -45.73 11.09
CA LEU A 624 -7.55 -45.54 11.70
C LEU A 624 -8.35 -46.84 11.70
N THR A 625 -8.93 -47.18 12.85
CA THR A 625 -9.83 -48.33 13.04
C THR A 625 -11.21 -47.86 13.52
N PRO A 626 -12.24 -48.72 13.61
CA PRO A 626 -13.54 -48.33 14.13
C PRO A 626 -13.47 -47.78 15.56
N ASP A 627 -12.52 -48.25 16.37
CA ASP A 627 -12.27 -47.74 17.72
C ASP A 627 -11.81 -46.28 17.74
N ASP A 628 -11.08 -45.85 16.71
CA ASP A 628 -10.54 -44.49 16.62
C ASP A 628 -11.56 -43.48 16.08
N VAL A 629 -12.50 -43.96 15.25
CA VAL A 629 -13.48 -43.11 14.55
C VAL A 629 -14.81 -43.07 15.27
N ASN A 630 -15.28 -44.22 15.79
CA ASN A 630 -16.58 -44.38 16.42
C ASN A 630 -16.49 -44.74 17.91
N GLY A 631 -15.29 -45.01 18.44
CA GLY A 631 -15.07 -45.39 19.83
C GLY A 631 -14.98 -44.21 20.79
N THR A 632 -14.79 -44.51 22.08
CA THR A 632 -14.78 -43.52 23.17
C THR A 632 -13.45 -42.77 23.32
N HIS A 633 -12.44 -43.11 22.52
CA HIS A 633 -11.08 -42.58 22.64
C HIS A 633 -10.54 -42.16 21.25
N PRO A 634 -10.98 -41.01 20.71
CA PRO A 634 -10.63 -40.55 19.36
C PRO A 634 -9.19 -40.01 19.24
N ASP A 635 -8.30 -40.37 20.17
CA ASP A 635 -6.93 -39.87 20.27
C ASP A 635 -6.17 -40.03 18.95
N THR A 636 -6.33 -41.15 18.26
CA THR A 636 -5.68 -41.41 16.96
C THR A 636 -6.30 -40.59 15.84
N LEU A 637 -7.62 -40.36 15.84
CA LEU A 637 -8.30 -39.51 14.87
C LEU A 637 -7.90 -38.04 15.04
N ILE A 638 -7.80 -37.55 16.28
CA ILE A 638 -7.28 -36.21 16.59
C ILE A 638 -5.82 -36.10 16.11
N ARG A 639 -4.99 -37.12 16.34
CA ARG A 639 -3.61 -37.16 15.81
C ARG A 639 -3.59 -37.19 14.29
N ALA A 640 -4.51 -37.88 13.63
CA ALA A 640 -4.65 -37.90 12.17
C ALA A 640 -4.98 -36.51 11.62
N GLY A 641 -5.95 -35.82 12.22
CA GLY A 641 -6.29 -34.44 11.86
C GLY A 641 -5.11 -33.49 12.05
N ARG A 642 -4.38 -33.62 13.17
CA ARG A 642 -3.18 -32.82 13.43
C ARG A 642 -2.04 -33.12 12.47
N ALA A 643 -1.79 -34.39 12.16
CA ALA A 643 -0.81 -34.81 11.16
C ALA A 643 -1.15 -34.25 9.78
N LEU A 644 -2.42 -34.31 9.37
CA LEU A 644 -2.89 -33.73 8.10
C LEU A 644 -2.86 -32.20 8.07
N ALA A 645 -3.00 -31.54 9.22
CA ALA A 645 -2.91 -30.08 9.32
C ALA A 645 -1.45 -29.59 9.27
N LEU A 646 -0.54 -30.30 9.94
CA LEU A 646 0.86 -29.91 10.09
C LEU A 646 1.75 -30.42 8.96
N TYR A 647 1.51 -31.65 8.50
CA TYR A 647 2.34 -32.36 7.53
C TYR A 647 1.47 -33.01 6.43
N PRO A 648 0.65 -32.24 5.69
CA PRO A 648 -0.32 -32.78 4.73
C PRO A 648 0.30 -33.64 3.63
N ASP A 649 1.51 -33.29 3.18
CA ASP A 649 2.20 -33.98 2.07
C ASP A 649 3.06 -35.17 2.54
N GLN A 650 3.20 -35.34 3.86
CA GLN A 650 3.99 -36.42 4.48
C GLN A 650 3.11 -37.38 5.31
N THR A 651 1.78 -37.31 5.19
CA THR A 651 0.85 -38.13 5.96
C THR A 651 0.10 -39.13 5.07
N ILE A 652 0.33 -40.42 5.26
CA ILE A 652 -0.43 -41.50 4.62
C ILE A 652 -1.51 -41.98 5.59
N VAL A 653 -2.78 -41.76 5.26
CA VAL A 653 -3.88 -42.26 6.09
C VAL A 653 -4.41 -43.58 5.54
N VAL A 654 -4.46 -44.59 6.41
CA VAL A 654 -4.97 -45.93 6.13
C VAL A 654 -6.10 -46.23 7.10
N GLN A 655 -7.21 -46.73 6.59
CA GLN A 655 -8.38 -47.08 7.39
C GLN A 655 -8.72 -48.56 7.21
N ILE A 656 -8.89 -49.27 8.34
CA ILE A 656 -9.29 -50.68 8.38
C ILE A 656 -10.61 -50.78 9.15
N GLY A 657 -11.60 -51.49 8.61
CA GLY A 657 -12.87 -51.74 9.28
C GLY A 657 -14.02 -50.83 8.83
N ALA A 658 -15.26 -51.26 9.11
CA ALA A 658 -16.49 -50.55 8.76
C ALA A 658 -16.76 -49.33 9.67
N ALA A 659 -15.77 -48.45 9.83
CA ALA A 659 -15.95 -47.18 10.52
C ALA A 659 -16.65 -46.18 9.60
N GLY A 660 -17.52 -45.32 10.16
CA GLY A 660 -18.26 -44.32 9.39
C GLY A 660 -17.33 -43.37 8.62
N ARG A 661 -17.83 -42.75 7.54
CA ARG A 661 -17.08 -41.70 6.85
C ARG A 661 -16.91 -40.51 7.79
N VAL A 662 -15.67 -40.09 8.00
CA VAL A 662 -15.38 -38.79 8.62
C VAL A 662 -15.61 -37.74 7.54
N THR A 663 -16.77 -37.07 7.60
CA THR A 663 -17.27 -36.15 6.56
C THR A 663 -16.29 -35.03 6.20
N GLU A 664 -15.44 -34.60 7.15
CA GLU A 664 -14.41 -33.57 6.96
C GLU A 664 -13.13 -34.09 6.28
N LEU A 665 -12.96 -35.41 6.18
CA LEU A 665 -11.86 -36.05 5.44
C LEU A 665 -12.26 -36.46 4.01
N ASP A 666 -13.52 -36.27 3.58
CA ASP A 666 -14.03 -36.71 2.28
C ASP A 666 -13.43 -35.94 1.08
N GLY A 667 -12.74 -34.82 1.32
CA GLY A 667 -11.92 -34.13 0.32
C GLY A 667 -10.54 -34.76 0.07
N ARG A 668 -10.15 -35.79 0.84
CA ARG A 668 -8.84 -36.46 0.75
C ARG A 668 -8.98 -37.95 0.44
N GLU A 669 -8.12 -38.42 -0.47
CA GLU A 669 -8.11 -39.81 -0.92
C GLU A 669 -7.40 -40.72 0.12
N ILE A 670 -8.17 -41.37 1.00
CA ILE A 670 -7.70 -42.30 2.06
C ILE A 670 -7.67 -43.74 1.54
N VAL A 671 -6.65 -44.53 1.92
CA VAL A 671 -6.59 -45.95 1.58
C VAL A 671 -7.45 -46.76 2.56
N ARG A 672 -8.55 -47.32 2.08
CA ARG A 672 -9.53 -48.04 2.90
C ARG A 672 -9.59 -49.53 2.55
N LEU A 673 -9.73 -50.36 3.58
CA LEU A 673 -10.16 -51.75 3.43
C LEU A 673 -11.69 -51.77 3.50
N ASP A 674 -12.35 -51.79 2.34
CA ASP A 674 -13.81 -51.63 2.23
C ASP A 674 -14.59 -52.96 2.30
N GLY A 675 -13.90 -54.10 2.42
CA GLY A 675 -14.51 -55.43 2.52
C GLY A 675 -13.52 -56.49 3.03
N ASP A 676 -14.04 -57.68 3.32
CA ASP A 676 -13.24 -58.80 3.86
C ASP A 676 -12.98 -59.92 2.83
N SER A 677 -13.30 -59.71 1.55
CA SER A 677 -12.97 -60.71 0.53
C SER A 677 -11.46 -60.74 0.27
N ARG A 678 -10.94 -61.87 -0.24
CA ARG A 678 -9.53 -61.97 -0.63
C ARG A 678 -9.13 -60.86 -1.61
N ALA A 679 -10.00 -60.53 -2.57
CA ALA A 679 -9.75 -59.48 -3.55
C ALA A 679 -9.67 -58.08 -2.92
N ASP A 680 -10.55 -57.76 -1.97
CA ASP A 680 -10.53 -56.46 -1.27
C ASP A 680 -9.23 -56.27 -0.49
N ARG A 681 -8.77 -57.33 0.18
CA ARG A 681 -7.52 -57.34 0.94
C ARG A 681 -6.30 -57.22 0.02
N GLU A 682 -6.29 -57.88 -1.14
CA GLU A 682 -5.22 -57.75 -2.15
C GLU A 682 -5.15 -56.31 -2.70
N VAL A 683 -6.29 -55.71 -3.04
CA VAL A 683 -6.36 -54.32 -3.52
C VAL A 683 -5.89 -53.32 -2.46
N PHE A 684 -6.30 -53.51 -1.21
CA PHE A 684 -5.87 -52.68 -0.09
C PHE A 684 -4.35 -52.67 0.07
N VAL A 685 -3.73 -53.87 0.09
CA VAL A 685 -2.27 -54.03 0.20
C VAL A 685 -1.55 -53.31 -0.94
N GLN A 686 -2.02 -53.45 -2.18
CA GLN A 686 -1.44 -52.77 -3.34
C GLN A 686 -1.53 -51.25 -3.25
N ARG A 687 -2.67 -50.72 -2.77
CA ARG A 687 -2.85 -49.27 -2.58
C ARG A 687 -1.92 -48.70 -1.51
N VAL A 688 -1.73 -49.41 -0.39
CA VAL A 688 -0.77 -48.99 0.66
C VAL A 688 0.65 -48.96 0.09
N ALA A 689 1.08 -50.01 -0.61
CA ALA A 689 2.40 -50.06 -1.26
C ALA A 689 2.58 -48.91 -2.28
N GLN A 690 1.54 -48.60 -3.06
CA GLN A 690 1.59 -47.48 -4.00
C GLN A 690 1.76 -46.13 -3.29
N ARG A 691 1.07 -45.88 -2.16
CA ARG A 691 1.22 -44.64 -1.39
C ARG A 691 2.61 -44.49 -0.79
N LEU A 692 3.19 -45.58 -0.28
CA LEU A 692 4.56 -45.58 0.23
C LEU A 692 5.57 -45.22 -0.87
N ARG A 693 5.39 -45.76 -2.09
CA ARG A 693 6.25 -45.42 -3.23
C ARG A 693 6.12 -43.96 -3.64
N ILE A 694 4.90 -43.42 -3.68
CA ILE A 694 4.65 -42.00 -3.99
C ILE A 694 5.30 -41.10 -2.94
N ALA A 695 5.25 -41.49 -1.67
CA ALA A 695 5.90 -40.76 -0.58
C ALA A 695 7.43 -40.85 -0.61
N GLY A 696 8.03 -41.63 -1.51
CA GLY A 696 9.48 -41.72 -1.67
C GLY A 696 10.13 -42.85 -0.85
N PHE A 697 9.37 -43.81 -0.33
CA PHE A 697 9.95 -44.97 0.34
C PHE A 697 10.58 -45.97 -0.64
N PRO A 698 11.77 -46.52 -0.32
CA PRO A 698 12.50 -47.50 -1.11
C PRO A 698 11.95 -48.93 -0.91
N ILE A 699 10.67 -49.16 -1.23
CA ILE A 699 10.01 -50.45 -0.96
C ILE A 699 10.49 -51.59 -1.86
N ASP A 700 10.67 -52.78 -1.30
CA ASP A 700 10.95 -54.01 -2.05
C ASP A 700 9.66 -54.78 -2.36
N THR A 701 9.40 -54.99 -3.65
CA THR A 701 8.24 -55.77 -4.14
C THR A 701 8.67 -56.98 -4.99
N SER A 702 9.93 -57.39 -4.92
CA SER A 702 10.48 -58.50 -5.72
C SER A 702 9.98 -59.89 -5.28
N GLY A 703 9.62 -60.05 -4.00
CA GLY A 703 8.97 -61.25 -3.44
C GLY A 703 7.44 -61.19 -3.47
N ALA A 704 6.78 -62.30 -3.13
CA ALA A 704 5.31 -62.40 -3.06
C ALA A 704 4.73 -62.22 -1.63
N ASP A 705 5.57 -62.26 -0.59
CA ASP A 705 5.14 -62.25 0.82
C ASP A 705 4.42 -60.96 1.23
N TRP A 706 4.74 -59.83 0.60
CA TRP A 706 4.06 -58.57 0.86
C TRP A 706 2.61 -58.56 0.36
N LEU A 707 2.29 -59.38 -0.66
CA LEU A 707 0.95 -59.53 -1.23
C LEU A 707 0.06 -60.49 -0.46
N ASP A 708 0.52 -61.13 0.62
CA ASP A 708 -0.30 -62.09 1.39
C ASP A 708 -1.57 -61.41 1.97
N PRO A 709 -2.76 -61.66 1.40
CA PRO A 709 -3.99 -61.02 1.83
C PRO A 709 -4.55 -61.65 3.11
N ALA A 710 -4.03 -62.80 3.55
CA ALA A 710 -4.45 -63.43 4.79
C ALA A 710 -4.07 -62.58 6.01
N ARG A 711 -3.06 -61.70 5.89
CA ARG A 711 -2.60 -60.78 6.95
C ARG A 711 -3.70 -59.86 7.49
N PHE A 712 -4.67 -59.50 6.65
CA PHE A 712 -5.78 -58.60 7.02
C PHE A 712 -7.10 -59.35 7.24
N ALA A 713 -7.07 -60.68 7.36
CA ALA A 713 -8.28 -61.48 7.45
C ALA A 713 -9.08 -61.27 8.73
N GLY A 714 -10.39 -61.00 8.58
CA GLY A 714 -11.31 -60.82 9.70
C GLY A 714 -11.15 -59.49 10.44
N LEU A 715 -10.40 -58.54 9.88
CA LEU A 715 -10.23 -57.20 10.46
C LEU A 715 -11.32 -56.21 10.03
N TRP A 716 -12.02 -56.48 8.93
CA TRP A 716 -13.07 -55.57 8.43
C TRP A 716 -14.34 -55.55 9.30
N GLY A 717 -14.79 -56.73 9.75
CA GLY A 717 -16.07 -56.92 10.44
C GLY A 717 -16.05 -56.77 11.96
N LYS A 718 -14.96 -56.26 12.54
CA LYS A 718 -14.85 -56.09 14.00
C LYS A 718 -15.68 -54.90 14.46
N SER A 719 -16.53 -55.12 15.46
CA SER A 719 -17.22 -54.05 16.20
C SER A 719 -16.23 -53.32 17.12
N PRO A 720 -16.49 -52.03 17.43
CA PRO A 720 -15.65 -51.30 18.37
C PRO A 720 -15.57 -51.99 19.73
N THR A 721 -14.39 -51.99 20.36
CA THR A 721 -14.12 -52.69 21.63
C THR A 721 -14.44 -51.88 22.88
#